data_AF-A0A1L8SWA6-F1
#
_entry.id   AF-A0A1L8SWA6-F1
#
_cell.length_a   1.000
_cell.length_b   1.000
_cell.length_c   1.000
_cell.angle_alpha   90.00
_cell.angle_beta   90.00
_cell.angle_gamma   90.00
#
_symmetry.space_group_name_H-M   'P 1'
#
loop_
_entity.id
_entity.type
_entity.pdbx_description
1 polymer ?
#
loop_
_entity_poly.entity_id
_entity_poly.type
_entity_poly.pdbx_seq_one_letter_code
_entity_poly.pdbx_strand_id
1 'polypeptide(L)'
;MFLLLVLLLPMLSYWLDGETAKAEATTQQNHEINLFDTQRGKAQLSYEVKADQIMWKIEVEQQETEKENQLQLSLKSNGQPVTITNVKINAGEESYDIDSQTQQLVESSFSNKARHNELTFETKRLSEVTVFPSIIEKNLQGESTNLLADTQPIDLKIDESEQSSAPVLETTSSDTSNGSKTSTESTTSSTKDKVDLGEADDQTLAAEKKAAEKRFAATGKAQEITRSAAVASTGITVTKDNFLRYFNLLGSATFNQSSGIITLTPNRNNQVGNLTLKNKIDLNGDFIMDGAVNLGSDSNGADGISFGFHTGNTNTIGVAGGNLGIGGLENAIGFKLDTYKNDEAAPNPNATNAADQFGWAADVAKVTYPYGVFVTTSQKRILGKDGKLYSRWWAEPDASSAKSIGSSYMNGKFYPFKVSYSGSTKTLTVVFDNKFTWKRVIDAKEALSLVVSASTGGSKNLQQFQLNSFQFNPQGVINTKYVDQDTGKELTTGEQFSGTLESAKIPLVNWQTNQTLLDRGYVYTKTTTTTSSQYTADPYDSVTDPAKISPTNDNGIFSDQPLTVTYYYKKFSGTATLTKQNDNGKHLAGAHFDLRKKDGSTIAGKIDLVTDAKGQINVDGLNAGEYFFKEVKPPAGYRQLSDDQNNYPIVVSPTAANNSNSMTVSNQLKSFDVTLTTVDADNNKLPIANVAFELKDAKGNKIQTNTTGNDTNNDGKLSFANLSVGTYTLTETANENKDYLALKEPIIITIDQNGNVTVPNTLNLKTTLTDGTANNQVDFSIAEQAKVPLPATGGQGTWRYYLLGFMALTSSTIYLIFRRTRKEVA
;
A
#
# COMPACT_ATOMS: atom_id res chain seq x y z
N MET A 1 -43.00 7.14 -55.82
CA MET A 1 -43.10 5.68 -55.83
C MET A 1 -42.22 5.14 -56.94
N PHE A 2 -40.98 4.74 -56.68
CA PHE A 2 -40.15 4.81 -55.45
C PHE A 2 -38.70 4.57 -55.92
N LEU A 3 -37.62 5.20 -55.45
CA LEU A 3 -37.28 6.32 -54.58
C LEU A 3 -35.76 6.47 -54.82
N LEU A 4 -35.32 7.55 -55.46
CA LEU A 4 -34.60 8.67 -54.84
C LEU A 4 -33.12 8.41 -54.44
N LEU A 5 -32.29 9.19 -55.14
CA LEU A 5 -31.11 9.95 -54.69
C LEU A 5 -29.69 9.36 -54.75
N VAL A 6 -28.92 10.08 -55.56
CA VAL A 6 -27.48 10.16 -55.78
C VAL A 6 -26.82 10.90 -54.59
N LEU A 7 -25.61 10.48 -54.17
CA LEU A 7 -24.39 11.31 -54.03
C LEU A 7 -23.35 10.68 -53.05
N LEU A 8 -22.15 10.48 -53.60
CA LEU A 8 -20.80 10.64 -53.01
C LEU A 8 -20.37 9.80 -51.78
N LEU A 9 -19.41 8.89 -52.05
CA LEU A 9 -18.30 8.32 -51.22
C LEU A 9 -18.38 8.53 -49.69
N PRO A 10 -18.15 7.48 -48.86
CA PRO A 10 -16.79 6.93 -48.72
C PRO A 10 -16.69 5.41 -48.37
N MET A 11 -15.43 4.98 -48.18
CA MET A 11 -14.96 3.80 -47.41
C MET A 11 -14.94 2.41 -48.07
N LEU A 12 -13.73 1.83 -48.02
CA LEU A 12 -13.32 0.49 -48.39
C LEU A 12 -14.30 -0.59 -47.91
N SER A 13 -14.64 -1.51 -48.82
CA SER A 13 -15.33 -2.75 -48.52
C SER A 13 -14.37 -3.94 -48.53
N TYR A 14 -14.71 -4.85 -47.63
CA TYR A 14 -14.02 -5.99 -47.06
C TYR A 14 -14.29 -7.31 -47.80
N TRP A 15 -13.55 -8.34 -47.35
CA TRP A 15 -13.76 -9.81 -47.39
C TRP A 15 -13.00 -10.57 -48.49
N LEU A 16 -12.23 -11.65 -48.24
CA LEU A 16 -12.10 -12.55 -47.08
C LEU A 16 -10.62 -12.94 -46.87
N ASP A 17 -10.14 -12.95 -45.61
CA ASP A 17 -9.68 -14.16 -44.91
C ASP A 17 -9.62 -13.84 -43.41
N GLY A 18 -10.14 -14.78 -42.61
CA GLY A 18 -10.51 -14.54 -41.23
C GLY A 18 -9.35 -14.60 -40.24
N GLU A 19 -9.22 -13.55 -39.45
CA GLU A 19 -8.74 -13.64 -38.07
C GLU A 19 -9.76 -12.94 -37.16
N THR A 20 -10.43 -13.74 -36.33
CA THR A 20 -11.23 -13.22 -35.22
C THR A 20 -10.28 -12.65 -34.17
N ALA A 21 -10.16 -11.32 -34.12
CA ALA A 21 -9.61 -10.64 -32.96
C ALA A 21 -10.60 -10.78 -31.79
N LYS A 22 -10.30 -11.67 -30.84
CA LYS A 22 -10.91 -11.64 -29.52
C LYS A 22 -10.12 -10.63 -28.68
N ALA A 23 -10.79 -9.54 -28.28
CA ALA A 23 -10.37 -8.74 -27.16
C ALA A 23 -10.57 -9.58 -25.88
N GLU A 24 -9.50 -10.17 -25.38
CA GLU A 24 -9.49 -10.77 -24.03
C GLU A 24 -9.27 -9.65 -23.02
N ALA A 25 -10.36 -9.21 -22.40
CA ALA A 25 -10.29 -8.49 -21.13
C ALA A 25 -9.77 -9.48 -20.08
N THR A 26 -8.46 -9.60 -19.98
CA THR A 26 -7.81 -10.37 -18.91
C THR A 26 -7.77 -9.49 -17.68
N THR A 27 -8.39 -9.91 -16.59
CA THR A 27 -8.30 -9.25 -15.29
C THR A 27 -6.85 -9.36 -14.82
N GLN A 28 -6.03 -8.35 -15.09
CA GLN A 28 -4.64 -8.27 -14.61
C GLN A 28 -4.68 -8.01 -13.10
N GLN A 29 -4.49 -9.05 -12.28
CA GLN A 29 -3.97 -8.85 -10.93
C GLN A 29 -2.46 -8.65 -11.05
N ASN A 30 -2.04 -7.40 -11.28
CA ASN A 30 -0.64 -7.05 -11.11
C ASN A 30 -0.40 -6.84 -9.61
N HIS A 31 0.40 -7.72 -9.02
CA HIS A 31 0.87 -7.56 -7.64
C HIS A 31 2.05 -6.59 -7.65
N GLU A 32 1.81 -5.32 -7.33
CA GLU A 32 2.88 -4.30 -7.24
C GLU A 32 3.55 -4.29 -5.86
N ILE A 33 4.88 -4.28 -5.87
CA ILE A 33 5.74 -4.38 -4.69
C ILE A 33 6.81 -3.29 -4.78
N ASN A 34 6.82 -2.37 -3.83
CA ASN A 34 7.89 -1.38 -3.74
C ASN A 34 9.15 -2.04 -3.16
N LEU A 35 10.24 -2.07 -3.92
CA LEU A 35 11.53 -2.63 -3.49
C LEU A 35 12.29 -1.67 -2.59
N PHE A 36 12.35 -0.40 -2.98
CA PHE A 36 12.91 0.70 -2.18
C PHE A 36 12.42 2.04 -2.74
N ASP A 37 12.41 3.05 -1.88
CA ASP A 37 12.25 4.46 -2.26
C ASP A 37 13.21 5.27 -1.38
N THR A 38 14.28 5.77 -2.00
CA THR A 38 15.39 6.41 -1.30
C THR A 38 15.80 7.68 -2.03
N GLN A 39 16.67 8.49 -1.42
CA GLN A 39 17.29 9.63 -2.10
C GLN A 39 18.16 9.23 -3.32
N ARG A 40 18.46 7.94 -3.50
CA ARG A 40 19.20 7.40 -4.65
C ARG A 40 18.28 6.97 -5.79
N GLY A 41 16.96 6.97 -5.56
CA GLY A 41 15.97 6.46 -6.48
C GLY A 41 14.97 5.52 -5.82
N LYS A 42 14.02 5.06 -6.62
CA LYS A 42 13.00 4.07 -6.27
C LYS A 42 13.00 2.91 -7.25
N ALA A 43 12.59 1.74 -6.77
CA ALA A 43 12.31 0.61 -7.65
C ALA A 43 11.03 -0.10 -7.22
N GLN A 44 10.26 -0.54 -8.21
CA GLN A 44 9.03 -1.28 -8.04
C GLN A 44 9.11 -2.58 -8.82
N LEU A 45 8.73 -3.68 -8.18
CA LEU A 45 8.63 -5.02 -8.76
C LEU A 45 7.15 -5.36 -8.90
N SER A 46 6.76 -5.91 -10.02
CA SER A 46 5.46 -6.55 -10.19
C SER A 46 5.64 -7.93 -10.79
N TYR A 47 4.64 -8.80 -10.60
CA TYR A 47 4.68 -10.13 -11.16
C TYR A 47 3.32 -10.63 -11.60
N GLU A 48 3.35 -11.55 -12.56
CA GLU A 48 2.20 -12.28 -13.07
C GLU A 48 2.50 -13.78 -13.02
N VAL A 49 1.62 -14.54 -12.37
CA VAL A 49 1.73 -16.00 -12.28
C VAL A 49 1.18 -16.64 -13.55
N LYS A 50 2.01 -17.44 -14.24
CA LYS A 50 1.62 -18.28 -15.38
C LYS A 50 1.60 -19.75 -14.96
N ALA A 51 1.24 -20.64 -15.89
CA ALA A 51 1.05 -22.07 -15.60
C ALA A 51 2.29 -22.74 -14.99
N ASP A 52 3.48 -22.50 -15.55
CA ASP A 52 4.76 -23.14 -15.20
C ASP A 52 5.86 -22.15 -14.77
N GLN A 53 5.59 -20.85 -14.87
CA GLN A 53 6.55 -19.78 -14.58
C GLN A 53 5.90 -18.54 -13.96
N ILE A 54 6.72 -17.66 -13.39
CA ILE A 54 6.32 -16.33 -12.95
C ILE A 54 7.02 -15.32 -13.85
N MET A 55 6.23 -14.43 -14.44
CA MET A 55 6.73 -13.29 -15.20
C MET A 55 6.93 -12.14 -14.23
N TRP A 56 8.15 -11.62 -14.14
CA TRP A 56 8.49 -10.47 -13.30
C TRP A 56 8.73 -9.24 -14.17
N LYS A 57 8.32 -8.08 -13.67
CA LYS A 57 8.62 -6.77 -14.23
C LYS A 57 9.20 -5.90 -13.12
N ILE A 58 10.36 -5.29 -13.35
CA ILE A 58 10.92 -4.29 -12.44
C ILE A 58 11.06 -2.96 -13.18
N GLU A 59 10.56 -1.91 -12.53
CA GLU A 59 10.72 -0.52 -12.91
C GLU A 59 11.67 0.14 -11.90
N VAL A 60 12.73 0.74 -12.40
CA VAL A 60 13.78 1.37 -11.60
C VAL A 60 13.91 2.82 -12.04
N GLU A 61 13.82 3.75 -11.11
CA GLU A 61 14.08 5.16 -11.32
C GLU A 61 15.18 5.61 -10.36
N GLN A 62 16.42 5.69 -10.84
CA GLN A 62 17.57 6.16 -10.07
C GLN A 62 17.82 7.65 -10.31
N GLN A 63 18.15 8.36 -9.24
CA GLN A 63 18.43 9.80 -9.27
C GLN A 63 19.93 10.06 -9.49
N GLU A 64 20.28 11.28 -9.87
CA GLU A 64 21.69 11.71 -9.98
C GLU A 64 22.34 11.79 -8.59
N THR A 65 23.58 11.30 -8.48
CA THR A 65 24.28 11.14 -7.19
C THR A 65 25.74 11.56 -7.27
N GLU A 66 26.34 11.92 -6.13
CA GLU A 66 27.78 12.29 -6.09
C GLU A 66 28.72 11.10 -6.30
N LYS A 67 28.26 9.89 -5.94
CA LYS A 67 29.00 8.65 -6.05
C LYS A 67 28.31 7.70 -7.02
N GLU A 68 29.09 6.88 -7.71
CA GLU A 68 28.53 5.86 -8.59
C GLU A 68 27.83 4.77 -7.77
N ASN A 69 26.67 4.34 -8.26
CA ASN A 69 25.92 3.25 -7.67
C ASN A 69 25.41 2.27 -8.74
N GLN A 70 25.05 1.07 -8.30
CA GLN A 70 24.56 -0.01 -9.15
C GLN A 70 23.44 -0.77 -8.42
N LEU A 71 22.36 -1.09 -9.12
CA LEU A 71 21.30 -1.93 -8.59
C LEU A 71 21.61 -3.42 -8.76
N GLN A 72 21.33 -4.20 -7.71
CA GLN A 72 21.32 -5.65 -7.74
C GLN A 72 20.01 -6.18 -7.15
N LEU A 73 19.49 -7.27 -7.72
CA LEU A 73 18.30 -7.97 -7.24
C LEU A 73 18.59 -9.46 -7.09
N SER A 74 18.42 -9.98 -5.87
CA SER A 74 18.47 -11.42 -5.64
C SER A 74 17.08 -11.95 -5.32
N LEU A 75 16.71 -13.07 -5.92
CA LEU A 75 15.51 -13.81 -5.56
C LEU A 75 15.92 -15.11 -4.87
N LYS A 76 15.24 -15.44 -3.77
CA LYS A 76 15.39 -16.74 -3.10
C LYS A 76 14.05 -17.39 -2.89
N SER A 77 14.03 -18.72 -2.92
CA SER A 77 12.88 -19.51 -2.49
C SER A 77 13.39 -20.60 -1.55
N ASN A 78 12.78 -20.76 -0.38
CA ASN A 78 13.27 -21.66 0.66
C ASN A 78 14.76 -21.44 0.99
N GLY A 79 15.20 -20.17 0.96
CA GLY A 79 16.60 -19.77 1.22
C GLY A 79 17.61 -20.10 0.12
N GLN A 80 17.20 -20.73 -0.99
CA GLN A 80 18.07 -21.01 -2.15
C GLN A 80 17.91 -19.94 -3.24
N PRO A 81 18.99 -19.55 -3.95
CA PRO A 81 18.89 -18.65 -5.10
C PRO A 81 17.92 -19.19 -6.16
N VAL A 82 17.05 -18.32 -6.65
CA VAL A 82 16.13 -18.62 -7.75
C VAL A 82 16.83 -18.34 -9.07
N THR A 83 16.80 -19.30 -9.98
CA THR A 83 17.30 -19.09 -11.34
C THR A 83 16.41 -18.09 -12.09
N ILE A 84 17.02 -16.98 -12.49
CA ILE A 84 16.42 -15.95 -13.35
C ILE A 84 16.72 -16.32 -14.81
N THR A 85 15.73 -16.18 -15.68
CA THR A 85 15.86 -16.44 -17.13
C THR A 85 15.16 -15.35 -17.93
N ASN A 86 15.40 -15.31 -19.24
CA ASN A 86 14.66 -14.45 -20.17
C ASN A 86 14.64 -12.95 -19.80
N VAL A 87 15.76 -12.42 -19.29
CA VAL A 87 15.93 -10.99 -18.99
C VAL A 87 15.79 -10.17 -20.28
N LYS A 88 14.85 -9.22 -20.30
CA LYS A 88 14.58 -8.30 -21.41
C LYS A 88 14.44 -6.89 -20.89
N ILE A 89 15.13 -5.95 -21.52
CA ILE A 89 15.00 -4.52 -21.22
C ILE A 89 13.94 -3.95 -22.15
N ASN A 90 12.88 -3.41 -21.56
CA ASN A 90 11.73 -2.85 -22.28
C ASN A 90 11.93 -1.35 -22.54
N ALA A 91 12.60 -0.65 -21.63
CA ALA A 91 12.98 0.76 -21.74
C ALA A 91 14.20 1.05 -20.85
N GLY A 92 15.13 1.90 -21.29
CA GLY A 92 16.30 2.32 -20.49
C GLY A 92 17.62 2.34 -21.25
N GLU A 93 18.66 2.90 -20.63
CA GLU A 93 20.01 3.07 -21.22
C GLU A 93 21.03 2.03 -20.74
N GLU A 94 20.81 1.42 -19.57
CA GLU A 94 21.76 0.49 -18.94
C GLU A 94 21.35 -0.97 -19.14
N SER A 95 22.33 -1.85 -19.39
CA SER A 95 22.08 -3.28 -19.50
C SER A 95 22.02 -3.96 -18.13
N TYR A 96 21.39 -5.14 -18.06
CA TYR A 96 21.36 -6.00 -16.87
C TYR A 96 21.83 -7.40 -17.25
N ASP A 97 22.69 -7.97 -16.43
CA ASP A 97 23.23 -9.31 -16.58
C ASP A 97 22.86 -10.18 -15.37
N ILE A 98 22.90 -11.50 -15.57
CA ILE A 98 22.78 -12.45 -14.47
C ILE A 98 24.20 -12.82 -14.03
N ASP A 99 24.53 -12.54 -12.78
CA ASP A 99 25.76 -13.01 -12.18
C ASP A 99 25.76 -14.54 -12.14
N SER A 100 26.67 -15.15 -12.91
CA SER A 100 26.74 -16.60 -13.07
C SER A 100 27.03 -17.36 -11.76
N GLN A 101 27.64 -16.72 -10.75
CA GLN A 101 27.99 -17.33 -9.46
C GLN A 101 26.87 -17.15 -8.43
N THR A 102 26.26 -15.96 -8.37
CA THR A 102 25.27 -15.62 -7.34
C THR A 102 23.82 -15.75 -7.81
N GLN A 103 23.59 -15.92 -9.12
CA GLN A 103 22.28 -15.91 -9.78
C GLN A 103 21.50 -14.60 -9.54
N GLN A 104 22.23 -13.51 -9.27
CA GLN A 104 21.64 -12.18 -9.07
C GLN A 104 21.46 -11.49 -10.40
N LEU A 105 20.38 -10.72 -10.52
CA LEU A 105 20.25 -9.75 -11.58
C LEU A 105 21.06 -8.51 -11.19
N VAL A 106 22.01 -8.12 -12.03
CA VAL A 106 22.98 -7.05 -11.76
C VAL A 106 22.96 -6.08 -12.92
N GLU A 107 22.75 -4.79 -12.63
CA GLU A 107 22.95 -3.73 -13.61
C GLU A 107 24.41 -3.74 -14.11
N SER A 108 24.68 -3.69 -15.41
CA SER A 108 26.01 -3.98 -15.96
C SER A 108 27.07 -2.90 -15.64
N SER A 109 26.65 -1.69 -15.27
CA SER A 109 27.51 -0.52 -15.01
C SER A 109 27.31 0.04 -13.60
N PHE A 110 28.35 0.65 -13.05
CA PHE A 110 28.21 1.65 -12.00
C PHE A 110 27.96 3.02 -12.66
N SER A 111 26.98 3.77 -12.17
CA SER A 111 26.64 5.10 -12.72
C SER A 111 26.22 6.07 -11.63
N ASN A 112 26.56 7.35 -11.83
CA ASN A 112 26.18 8.45 -10.95
C ASN A 112 25.09 9.36 -11.58
N LYS A 113 24.61 9.02 -12.78
CA LYS A 113 23.57 9.77 -13.48
C LYS A 113 22.17 9.27 -13.15
N ALA A 114 21.19 10.15 -13.29
CA ALA A 114 19.78 9.78 -13.24
C ALA A 114 19.45 8.86 -14.42
N ARG A 115 18.67 7.79 -14.16
CA ARG A 115 18.31 6.79 -15.16
C ARG A 115 16.99 6.10 -14.82
N HIS A 116 16.28 5.71 -15.86
CA HIS A 116 15.03 4.97 -15.75
C HIS A 116 15.13 3.68 -16.58
N ASN A 117 14.98 2.54 -15.91
CA ASN A 117 15.05 1.23 -16.55
C ASN A 117 13.77 0.45 -16.25
N GLU A 118 13.17 -0.11 -17.29
CA GLU A 118 12.11 -1.10 -17.20
C GLU A 118 12.63 -2.41 -17.80
N LEU A 119 12.58 -3.48 -17.04
CA LEU A 119 12.98 -4.80 -17.54
C LEU A 119 12.04 -5.89 -17.03
N THR A 120 11.97 -6.98 -17.78
CA THR A 120 11.21 -8.19 -17.45
C THR A 120 12.14 -9.38 -17.39
N PHE A 121 11.78 -10.36 -16.56
CA PHE A 121 12.50 -11.63 -16.45
C PHE A 121 11.57 -12.72 -15.94
N GLU A 122 12.03 -13.96 -16.00
CA GLU A 122 11.21 -15.14 -15.73
C GLU A 122 11.87 -16.03 -14.68
N THR A 123 11.06 -16.59 -13.78
CA THR A 123 11.46 -17.67 -12.88
C THR A 123 10.52 -18.86 -13.05
N LYS A 124 10.93 -20.05 -12.63
CA LYS A 124 9.97 -21.16 -12.47
C LYS A 124 8.85 -20.76 -11.50
N ARG A 125 7.72 -21.47 -11.58
CA ARG A 125 6.63 -21.30 -10.61
C ARG A 125 7.10 -21.68 -9.21
N LEU A 126 6.86 -20.79 -8.25
CA LEU A 126 7.28 -20.89 -6.86
C LEU A 126 6.10 -20.48 -5.97
N SER A 127 5.88 -21.17 -4.86
CA SER A 127 4.84 -20.84 -3.87
C SER A 127 5.28 -19.72 -2.91
N GLU A 128 6.58 -19.46 -2.83
CA GLU A 128 7.17 -18.40 -2.04
C GLU A 128 8.45 -17.87 -2.69
N VAL A 129 8.62 -16.55 -2.63
CA VAL A 129 9.81 -15.84 -3.14
C VAL A 129 10.19 -14.73 -2.17
N THR A 130 11.43 -14.74 -1.70
CA THR A 130 12.03 -13.65 -0.95
C THR A 130 12.89 -12.80 -1.88
N VAL A 131 12.65 -11.49 -1.90
CA VAL A 131 13.34 -10.52 -2.73
C VAL A 131 14.36 -9.73 -1.91
N PHE A 132 15.59 -9.64 -2.41
CA PHE A 132 16.69 -8.90 -1.81
C PHE A 132 17.18 -7.82 -2.80
N PRO A 133 16.64 -6.59 -2.75
CA PRO A 133 17.20 -5.47 -3.48
C PRO A 133 18.51 -5.01 -2.81
N SER A 134 19.45 -4.50 -3.59
CA SER A 134 20.70 -3.96 -3.09
C SER A 134 21.19 -2.82 -3.96
N ILE A 135 21.57 -1.71 -3.34
CA ILE A 135 22.22 -0.58 -4.03
C ILE A 135 23.67 -0.57 -3.59
N ILE A 136 24.56 -0.97 -4.49
CA ILE A 136 26.00 -0.96 -4.23
C ILE A 136 26.52 0.42 -4.62
N GLU A 137 26.97 1.20 -3.63
CA GLU A 137 27.63 2.49 -3.85
C GLU A 137 29.14 2.31 -3.75
N LYS A 138 29.90 2.89 -4.70
CA LYS A 138 31.37 2.94 -4.62
C LYS A 138 31.84 4.30 -4.13
N ASN A 139 32.74 4.32 -3.16
CA ASN A 139 33.44 5.56 -2.81
C ASN A 139 34.52 5.90 -3.84
N LEU A 140 35.10 7.10 -3.73
CA LEU A 140 36.17 7.59 -4.62
C LEU A 140 37.44 6.72 -4.59
N GLN A 141 37.57 5.82 -3.61
CA GLN A 141 38.65 4.86 -3.44
C GLN A 141 38.31 3.46 -4.01
N GLY A 142 37.10 3.25 -4.54
CA GLY A 142 36.64 1.99 -5.13
C GLY A 142 36.06 0.97 -4.13
N GLU A 143 35.92 1.32 -2.85
CA GLU A 143 35.30 0.45 -1.84
C GLU A 143 33.78 0.44 -2.02
N SER A 144 33.17 -0.74 -1.90
CA SER A 144 31.74 -0.95 -2.13
C SER A 144 30.96 -1.07 -0.83
N THR A 145 29.86 -0.34 -0.73
CA THR A 145 28.91 -0.39 0.41
C THR A 145 27.50 -0.67 -0.10
N ASN A 146 26.80 -1.64 0.49
CA ASN A 146 25.38 -1.86 0.20
C ASN A 146 24.53 -0.92 1.05
N LEU A 147 23.89 0.06 0.42
CA LEU A 147 23.07 1.06 1.09
C LEU A 147 21.75 0.50 1.63
N LEU A 148 21.35 -0.70 1.17
CA LEU A 148 20.14 -1.39 1.62
C LEU A 148 20.48 -2.55 2.58
N ALA A 149 21.70 -2.64 3.12
CA ALA A 149 22.13 -3.74 3.98
C ALA A 149 21.27 -3.93 5.24
N ASP A 150 20.67 -2.84 5.75
CA ASP A 150 19.80 -2.85 6.93
C ASP A 150 18.31 -2.99 6.57
N THR A 151 17.96 -3.04 5.29
CA THR A 151 16.56 -3.20 4.83
C THR A 151 16.14 -4.66 4.93
N GLN A 152 14.95 -4.92 5.50
CA GLN A 152 14.40 -6.27 5.55
C GLN A 152 14.12 -6.79 4.12
N PRO A 153 14.42 -8.07 3.83
CA PRO A 153 14.03 -8.66 2.56
C PRO A 153 12.51 -8.78 2.44
N ILE A 154 12.01 -8.82 1.22
CA ILE A 154 10.57 -8.80 0.95
C ILE A 154 10.10 -10.23 0.68
N ASP A 155 9.33 -10.78 1.61
CA ASP A 155 8.76 -12.12 1.48
C ASP A 155 7.41 -12.08 0.75
N LEU A 156 7.32 -12.79 -0.36
CA LEU A 156 6.12 -12.92 -1.18
C LEU A 156 5.59 -14.35 -1.06
N LYS A 157 4.33 -14.48 -0.65
CA LYS A 157 3.56 -15.72 -0.77
C LYS A 157 2.77 -15.66 -2.06
N ILE A 158 2.99 -16.64 -2.94
CA ILE A 158 2.34 -16.71 -4.24
C ILE A 158 1.30 -17.82 -4.16
N ASP A 159 0.02 -17.45 -4.22
CA ASP A 159 -1.10 -18.37 -4.04
C ASP A 159 -1.14 -19.40 -5.19
N GLU A 160 -1.16 -20.69 -4.86
CA GLU A 160 -1.22 -21.76 -5.86
C GLU A 160 -2.53 -21.75 -6.67
N SER A 161 -3.58 -21.10 -6.14
CA SER A 161 -4.89 -20.98 -6.77
C SER A 161 -5.03 -19.79 -7.75
N GLU A 162 -4.03 -18.92 -7.83
CA GLU A 162 -3.98 -17.81 -8.81
C GLU A 162 -3.67 -18.36 -10.21
N GLN A 163 -4.70 -18.92 -10.83
CA GLN A 163 -4.70 -19.32 -12.23
C GLN A 163 -5.72 -18.42 -12.96
N SER A 164 -5.26 -17.67 -13.98
CA SER A 164 -6.19 -17.08 -14.96
C SER A 164 -6.97 -18.20 -15.63
N SER A 165 -8.27 -18.30 -15.33
CA SER A 165 -9.19 -19.22 -15.98
C SER A 165 -10.62 -18.66 -16.02
N ALA A 166 -11.22 -18.75 -17.21
CA ALA A 166 -12.60 -18.39 -17.53
C ALA A 166 -13.60 -19.47 -17.00
N PRO A 167 -14.93 -19.23 -17.03
CA PRO A 167 -15.86 -19.68 -16.00
C PRO A 167 -16.28 -21.14 -16.12
N VAL A 168 -16.57 -21.78 -14.98
CA VAL A 168 -17.38 -23.00 -14.91
C VAL A 168 -18.50 -22.79 -13.88
N LEU A 169 -19.72 -23.10 -14.32
CA LEU A 169 -20.98 -23.03 -13.58
C LEU A 169 -21.13 -24.15 -12.53
N GLU A 170 -21.79 -23.76 -11.45
CA GLU A 170 -22.55 -24.48 -10.41
C GLU A 170 -22.62 -26.02 -10.38
N THR A 171 -22.55 -26.57 -9.17
CA THR A 171 -23.71 -27.31 -8.63
C THR A 171 -23.78 -27.28 -7.10
N THR A 172 -25.02 -27.19 -6.63
CA THR A 172 -25.52 -27.00 -5.27
C THR A 172 -25.50 -28.27 -4.41
N SER A 173 -25.35 -28.10 -3.10
CA SER A 173 -26.19 -28.81 -2.11
C SER A 173 -26.06 -28.19 -0.72
N SER A 174 -27.21 -27.72 -0.23
CA SER A 174 -27.53 -27.36 1.15
C SER A 174 -27.39 -28.55 2.10
N ASP A 175 -26.98 -28.29 3.35
CA ASP A 175 -27.82 -28.71 4.47
C ASP A 175 -27.61 -27.90 5.75
N THR A 176 -28.71 -27.77 6.46
CA THR A 176 -28.94 -26.92 7.64
C THR A 176 -28.89 -27.74 8.93
N SER A 177 -28.42 -27.17 10.05
CA SER A 177 -29.15 -27.15 11.34
C SER A 177 -28.34 -26.58 12.52
N ASN A 178 -28.65 -25.34 12.87
CA ASN A 178 -29.23 -24.87 14.13
C ASN A 178 -28.71 -25.33 15.53
N GLY A 179 -28.30 -24.32 16.32
CA GLY A 179 -28.70 -24.10 17.73
C GLY A 179 -27.64 -24.43 18.81
N SER A 180 -27.54 -23.76 19.96
CA SER A 180 -28.08 -22.51 20.50
C SER A 180 -27.56 -22.37 21.95
N LYS A 181 -27.15 -21.14 22.33
CA LYS A 181 -27.21 -20.49 23.67
C LYS A 181 -26.30 -20.91 24.85
N THR A 182 -25.47 -19.91 25.23
CA THR A 182 -25.47 -19.12 26.49
C THR A 182 -25.36 -19.84 27.84
N SER A 183 -24.32 -19.54 28.64
CA SER A 183 -24.38 -18.51 29.71
C SER A 183 -23.17 -18.57 30.67
N THR A 184 -22.98 -17.42 31.30
CA THR A 184 -21.90 -16.88 32.12
C THR A 184 -21.75 -17.50 33.52
N GLU A 185 -20.59 -17.16 34.11
CA GLU A 185 -20.33 -16.80 35.52
C GLU A 185 -19.52 -17.73 36.45
N SER A 186 -18.70 -17.02 37.22
CA SER A 186 -17.49 -17.39 37.95
C SER A 186 -17.78 -17.90 39.37
N THR A 187 -16.90 -18.73 39.94
CA THR A 187 -16.39 -18.56 41.32
C THR A 187 -15.21 -19.50 41.65
N THR A 188 -14.32 -18.95 42.47
CA THR A 188 -13.04 -19.42 43.02
C THR A 188 -13.15 -20.61 43.99
N SER A 189 -12.21 -21.58 43.97
CA SER A 189 -11.61 -22.19 45.19
C SER A 189 -10.51 -23.27 44.92
N SER A 190 -9.32 -23.02 45.49
CA SER A 190 -8.34 -23.97 46.08
C SER A 190 -7.62 -25.07 45.27
N THR A 191 -6.31 -25.16 45.50
CA THR A 191 -5.22 -25.70 44.68
C THR A 191 -4.61 -27.01 45.21
N LYS A 192 -5.23 -28.18 44.96
CA LYS A 192 -4.58 -29.49 45.17
C LYS A 192 -4.84 -30.59 44.13
N ASP A 193 -5.73 -30.38 43.16
CA ASP A 193 -6.12 -31.40 42.17
C ASP A 193 -5.58 -31.13 40.73
N LYS A 194 -4.59 -30.25 40.61
CA LYS A 194 -3.93 -29.90 39.34
C LYS A 194 -2.49 -30.42 39.29
N VAL A 195 -2.17 -31.18 38.26
CA VAL A 195 -0.81 -31.67 37.98
C VAL A 195 -0.29 -30.93 36.75
N ASP A 196 0.72 -30.08 36.95
CA ASP A 196 1.36 -29.32 35.89
C ASP A 196 2.63 -30.02 35.44
N LEU A 197 2.69 -30.36 34.16
CA LEU A 197 3.82 -31.05 33.55
C LEU A 197 4.79 -30.11 32.83
N GLY A 198 4.52 -28.79 32.82
CA GLY A 198 5.31 -27.83 32.06
C GLY A 198 5.36 -28.17 30.58
N GLU A 199 6.56 -28.16 29.98
CA GLU A 199 6.82 -28.51 28.57
C GLU A 199 7.12 -30.00 28.35
N ALA A 200 6.59 -30.87 29.19
CA ALA A 200 6.76 -32.31 29.04
C ALA A 200 6.35 -32.79 27.63
N ASP A 201 7.21 -33.60 27.01
CA ASP A 201 6.98 -34.19 25.69
C ASP A 201 5.69 -35.04 25.63
N ASP A 202 5.27 -35.40 24.41
CA ASP A 202 4.02 -36.15 24.19
C ASP A 202 4.02 -37.51 24.87
N GLN A 203 5.20 -38.12 25.06
CA GLN A 203 5.33 -39.40 25.72
C GLN A 203 5.10 -39.28 27.24
N THR A 204 5.61 -38.22 27.85
CA THR A 204 5.48 -37.91 29.27
C THR A 204 4.04 -37.47 29.60
N LEU A 205 3.41 -36.66 28.73
CA LEU A 205 1.99 -36.31 28.86
C LEU A 205 1.10 -37.56 28.76
N ALA A 206 1.38 -38.46 27.81
CA ALA A 206 0.62 -39.69 27.66
C ALA A 206 0.78 -40.62 28.88
N ALA A 207 1.98 -40.69 29.46
CA ALA A 207 2.24 -41.47 30.67
C ALA A 207 1.47 -40.91 31.88
N GLU A 208 1.47 -39.59 32.08
CA GLU A 208 0.75 -38.97 33.20
C GLU A 208 -0.77 -39.05 33.01
N LYS A 209 -1.27 -38.93 31.78
CA LYS A 209 -2.69 -39.14 31.48
C LYS A 209 -3.14 -40.53 31.92
N LYS A 210 -2.35 -41.57 31.61
CA LYS A 210 -2.61 -42.95 32.02
C LYS A 210 -2.52 -43.13 33.54
N ALA A 211 -1.62 -42.41 34.20
CA ALA A 211 -1.50 -42.41 35.66
C ALA A 211 -2.70 -41.72 36.32
N ALA A 212 -3.15 -40.59 35.79
CA ALA A 212 -4.30 -39.85 36.29
C ALA A 212 -5.62 -40.62 36.10
N GLU A 213 -5.82 -41.30 34.97
CA GLU A 213 -6.96 -42.20 34.76
C GLU A 213 -7.03 -43.30 35.83
N LYS A 214 -5.87 -43.85 36.22
CA LYS A 214 -5.77 -44.84 37.30
C LYS A 214 -6.08 -44.24 38.67
N ARG A 215 -5.68 -42.99 38.92
CA ARG A 215 -6.01 -42.25 40.17
C ARG A 215 -7.49 -41.85 40.22
N PHE A 216 -8.10 -41.49 39.09
CA PHE A 216 -9.54 -41.22 38.98
C PHE A 216 -10.37 -42.46 39.33
N ALA A 217 -10.03 -43.61 38.75
CA ALA A 217 -10.70 -44.88 39.07
C ALA A 217 -10.63 -45.25 40.56
N ALA A 218 -9.58 -44.84 41.26
CA ALA A 218 -9.39 -45.12 42.69
C ALA A 218 -10.06 -44.10 43.62
N THR A 219 -10.26 -42.85 43.18
CA THR A 219 -10.65 -41.74 44.07
C THR A 219 -11.96 -41.06 43.70
N GLY A 220 -12.47 -41.29 42.48
CA GLY A 220 -13.66 -40.63 41.94
C GLY A 220 -13.48 -39.12 41.69
N LYS A 221 -12.28 -38.57 41.86
CA LYS A 221 -11.98 -37.14 41.66
C LYS A 221 -11.24 -36.90 40.37
N ALA A 222 -11.81 -36.09 39.48
CA ALA A 222 -11.15 -35.68 38.24
C ALA A 222 -9.91 -34.84 38.56
N GLN A 223 -8.80 -35.13 37.89
CA GLN A 223 -7.56 -34.36 37.98
C GLN A 223 -7.39 -33.55 36.70
N GLU A 224 -7.02 -32.28 36.85
CA GLU A 224 -6.65 -31.44 35.71
C GLU A 224 -5.16 -31.64 35.43
N ILE A 225 -4.84 -32.24 34.27
CA ILE A 225 -3.46 -32.30 33.77
C ILE A 225 -3.30 -31.18 32.77
N THR A 226 -2.41 -30.25 33.07
CA THR A 226 -2.09 -29.16 32.15
C THR A 226 -0.64 -29.26 31.72
N ARG A 227 -0.41 -29.02 30.43
CA ARG A 227 0.80 -28.32 30.01
C ARG A 227 0.51 -26.85 30.26
N SER A 228 0.82 -26.31 31.44
CA SER A 228 0.54 -24.89 31.65
C SER A 228 1.56 -24.08 30.84
N ALA A 229 1.13 -23.56 29.69
CA ALA A 229 1.73 -22.38 29.05
C ALA A 229 1.44 -21.09 29.86
N ALA A 230 1.21 -21.21 31.18
CA ALA A 230 0.67 -20.19 32.06
C ALA A 230 1.49 -20.05 33.35
N VAL A 231 2.81 -19.92 33.19
CA VAL A 231 3.42 -18.65 33.60
C VAL A 231 3.52 -17.87 32.30
N ALA A 232 3.20 -16.57 32.29
CA ALA A 232 3.52 -15.73 31.13
C ALA A 232 5.04 -15.83 30.88
N SER A 233 5.49 -16.75 30.03
CA SER A 233 6.90 -16.85 29.69
C SER A 233 7.15 -15.82 28.61
N THR A 234 7.62 -14.67 29.03
CA THR A 234 8.24 -13.62 28.21
C THR A 234 9.50 -14.11 27.45
N GLY A 235 9.66 -15.42 27.23
CA GLY A 235 10.82 -16.06 26.63
C GLY A 235 10.69 -16.21 25.11
N ILE A 236 11.82 -16.07 24.43
CA ILE A 236 11.97 -16.30 22.98
C ILE A 236 12.26 -17.79 22.77
N THR A 237 11.64 -18.38 21.74
CA THR A 237 12.04 -19.71 21.22
C THR A 237 12.66 -19.56 19.84
N VAL A 238 13.95 -19.85 19.76
CA VAL A 238 14.69 -19.91 18.51
C VAL A 238 14.61 -21.33 17.95
N THR A 239 14.26 -21.47 16.68
CA THR A 239 14.33 -22.70 15.89
C THR A 239 15.18 -22.44 14.66
N LYS A 240 15.36 -23.45 13.81
CA LYS A 240 16.05 -23.26 12.52
C LYS A 240 15.37 -22.20 11.64
N ASP A 241 14.05 -22.03 11.74
CA ASP A 241 13.27 -21.18 10.82
C ASP A 241 13.43 -19.68 11.14
N ASN A 242 13.65 -19.34 12.41
CA ASN A 242 13.85 -17.95 12.85
C ASN A 242 15.29 -17.68 13.34
N PHE A 243 16.23 -18.62 13.13
CA PHE A 243 17.58 -18.58 13.67
C PHE A 243 18.32 -17.26 13.40
N LEU A 244 18.33 -16.80 12.14
CA LEU A 244 19.05 -15.59 11.72
C LEU A 244 18.45 -14.30 12.29
N ARG A 245 17.22 -14.35 12.80
CA ARG A 245 16.63 -13.22 13.54
C ARG A 245 17.38 -12.99 14.85
N TYR A 246 17.78 -14.06 15.53
CA TYR A 246 18.32 -13.99 16.90
C TYR A 246 19.83 -14.22 17.01
N PHE A 247 20.47 -14.75 15.97
CA PHE A 247 21.89 -15.05 15.99
C PHE A 247 22.68 -14.32 14.89
N ASN A 248 23.93 -13.99 15.20
CA ASN A 248 24.95 -13.54 14.25
C ASN A 248 25.91 -14.69 13.92
N LEU A 249 26.30 -14.80 12.65
CA LEU A 249 27.35 -15.69 12.19
C LEU A 249 28.60 -14.86 11.89
N LEU A 250 29.74 -15.25 12.46
CA LEU A 250 31.01 -14.51 12.33
C LEU A 250 32.13 -15.46 11.90
N GLY A 251 33.09 -14.95 11.13
CA GLY A 251 34.23 -15.72 10.64
C GLY A 251 33.81 -16.80 9.63
N SER A 252 34.29 -18.03 9.79
CA SER A 252 33.98 -19.16 8.90
C SER A 252 32.59 -19.79 9.15
N ALA A 253 31.82 -19.28 10.10
CA ALA A 253 30.54 -19.87 10.46
C ALA A 253 29.50 -19.70 9.33
N THR A 254 28.81 -20.79 8.98
CA THR A 254 27.72 -20.80 8.00
C THR A 254 26.51 -21.55 8.56
N PHE A 255 25.31 -21.23 8.08
CA PHE A 255 24.06 -21.84 8.54
C PHE A 255 23.26 -22.41 7.37
N ASN A 256 22.79 -23.64 7.54
CA ASN A 256 21.82 -24.27 6.63
C ASN A 256 20.44 -24.29 7.30
N GLN A 257 19.54 -23.44 6.82
CA GLN A 257 18.19 -23.29 7.38
C GLN A 257 17.35 -24.57 7.29
N SER A 258 17.47 -25.33 6.21
CA SER A 258 16.67 -26.56 6.01
C SER A 258 16.95 -27.62 7.07
N SER A 259 18.22 -27.77 7.47
CA SER A 259 18.68 -28.79 8.42
C SER A 259 18.91 -28.27 9.84
N GLY A 260 18.97 -26.95 10.02
CA GLY A 260 19.34 -26.33 11.30
C GLY A 260 20.82 -26.50 11.65
N ILE A 261 21.67 -26.87 10.68
CA ILE A 261 23.10 -27.12 10.91
C ILE A 261 23.90 -25.82 10.75
N ILE A 262 24.63 -25.48 11.81
CA ILE A 262 25.66 -24.45 11.83
C ILE A 262 27.01 -25.16 11.61
N THR A 263 27.70 -24.82 10.52
CA THR A 263 29.10 -25.23 10.33
C THR A 263 29.99 -24.13 10.88
N LEU A 264 30.62 -24.36 12.03
CA LEU A 264 31.49 -23.38 12.67
C LEU A 264 32.82 -23.31 11.92
N THR A 265 33.45 -24.46 11.67
CA THR A 265 34.64 -24.53 10.81
C THR A 265 34.48 -25.64 9.76
N PRO A 266 34.82 -25.36 8.49
CA PRO A 266 35.03 -26.44 7.54
C PRO A 266 36.30 -27.22 7.91
N ASN A 267 36.46 -28.43 7.34
CA ASN A 267 37.69 -29.22 7.52
C ASN A 267 38.87 -28.62 6.71
N ARG A 268 39.32 -27.42 7.10
CA ARG A 268 40.41 -26.63 6.52
C ARG A 268 41.23 -26.03 7.65
N ASN A 269 42.49 -25.70 7.37
CA ASN A 269 43.37 -25.07 8.36
C ASN A 269 42.99 -23.59 8.55
N ASN A 270 43.37 -23.04 9.71
CA ASN A 270 43.29 -21.60 10.02
C ASN A 270 41.88 -21.00 9.88
N GLN A 271 40.86 -21.73 10.32
CA GLN A 271 39.47 -21.30 10.34
C GLN A 271 39.07 -20.89 11.76
N VAL A 272 38.24 -19.87 11.87
CA VAL A 272 37.63 -19.45 13.14
C VAL A 272 36.19 -19.09 12.84
N GLY A 273 35.25 -19.83 13.42
CA GLY A 273 33.82 -19.56 13.26
C GLY A 273 33.15 -19.35 14.60
N ASN A 274 32.29 -18.35 14.66
CA ASN A 274 31.55 -18.02 15.86
C ASN A 274 30.07 -17.81 15.54
N LEU A 275 29.26 -18.15 16.52
CA LEU A 275 27.83 -17.89 16.58
C LEU A 275 27.59 -17.03 17.82
N THR A 276 26.97 -15.86 17.69
CA THR A 276 26.62 -15.03 18.88
C THR A 276 25.13 -14.74 18.93
N LEU A 277 24.55 -14.81 20.13
CA LEU A 277 23.15 -14.42 20.36
C LEU A 277 23.06 -12.90 20.37
N LYS A 278 22.10 -12.31 19.66
CA LYS A 278 21.93 -10.84 19.60
C LYS A 278 21.46 -10.24 20.92
N ASN A 279 20.74 -11.02 21.74
CA ASN A 279 20.25 -10.66 23.07
C ASN A 279 21.20 -11.12 24.18
N LYS A 280 21.11 -10.47 25.34
CA LYS A 280 21.53 -11.08 26.60
C LYS A 280 20.43 -11.97 27.16
N ILE A 281 20.81 -13.00 27.90
CA ILE A 281 19.94 -13.98 28.54
C ILE A 281 19.73 -13.56 30.01
N ASP A 282 18.49 -13.29 30.39
CA ASP A 282 18.10 -13.05 31.77
C ASP A 282 18.18 -14.33 32.60
N LEU A 283 19.07 -14.33 33.60
CA LEU A 283 19.32 -15.45 34.50
C LEU A 283 18.32 -15.58 35.67
N ASN A 284 17.31 -14.71 35.73
CA ASN A 284 16.16 -14.91 36.61
C ASN A 284 15.20 -15.98 36.08
N GLY A 285 15.17 -16.15 34.76
CA GLY A 285 14.43 -17.22 34.10
C GLY A 285 15.27 -18.47 33.84
N ASP A 286 14.59 -19.51 33.38
CA ASP A 286 15.23 -20.70 32.85
C ASP A 286 15.63 -20.46 31.38
N PHE A 287 16.63 -21.20 30.92
CA PHE A 287 16.88 -21.33 29.48
C PHE A 287 17.26 -22.77 29.13
N ILE A 288 16.95 -23.18 27.91
CA ILE A 288 17.28 -24.51 27.38
C ILE A 288 17.65 -24.42 25.91
N MET A 289 18.87 -24.85 25.61
CA MET A 289 19.38 -25.06 24.26
C MET A 289 19.45 -26.57 24.00
N ASP A 290 18.71 -27.01 23.01
CA ASP A 290 18.65 -28.39 22.55
C ASP A 290 19.23 -28.49 21.14
N GLY A 291 20.08 -29.49 20.92
CA GLY A 291 20.76 -29.65 19.65
C GLY A 291 21.66 -30.88 19.60
N ALA A 292 22.64 -30.81 18.72
CA ALA A 292 23.66 -31.84 18.57
C ALA A 292 25.00 -31.24 18.11
N VAL A 293 26.09 -31.94 18.41
CA VAL A 293 27.46 -31.48 18.10
C VAL A 293 28.18 -32.55 17.27
N ASN A 294 28.90 -32.10 16.25
CA ASN A 294 29.85 -32.89 15.47
C ASN A 294 31.26 -32.34 15.70
N LEU A 295 32.14 -33.12 16.35
CA LEU A 295 33.52 -32.74 16.66
C LEU A 295 34.50 -32.99 15.50
N GLY A 296 34.03 -33.64 14.42
CA GLY A 296 34.83 -34.02 13.28
C GLY A 296 35.25 -35.49 13.29
N SER A 297 36.02 -35.89 12.27
CA SER A 297 36.38 -37.28 12.00
C SER A 297 37.88 -37.57 12.13
N ASP A 298 38.72 -36.55 12.23
CA ASP A 298 40.15 -36.71 12.46
C ASP A 298 40.43 -36.77 13.96
N SER A 299 41.02 -37.87 14.44
CA SER A 299 41.38 -38.06 15.85
C SER A 299 42.50 -37.13 16.33
N ASN A 300 43.27 -36.53 15.42
CA ASN A 300 44.29 -35.52 15.71
C ASN A 300 43.82 -34.10 15.34
N GLY A 301 42.57 -33.97 14.91
CA GLY A 301 41.99 -32.70 14.53
C GLY A 301 41.71 -31.83 15.74
N ALA A 302 41.68 -30.53 15.48
CA ALA A 302 41.66 -29.47 16.47
C ALA A 302 40.68 -28.38 16.03
N ASP A 303 40.32 -27.43 16.88
CA ASP A 303 40.70 -27.30 18.29
C ASP A 303 39.61 -27.87 19.21
N GLY A 304 38.35 -27.88 18.77
CA GLY A 304 37.18 -28.28 19.54
C GLY A 304 36.10 -27.20 19.50
N ILE A 305 34.96 -27.49 20.14
CA ILE A 305 33.80 -26.59 20.17
C ILE A 305 33.58 -26.11 21.59
N SER A 306 33.29 -24.82 21.73
CA SER A 306 32.97 -24.20 23.01
C SER A 306 31.66 -23.44 23.00
N PHE A 307 31.09 -23.31 24.19
CA PHE A 307 29.92 -22.52 24.50
C PHE A 307 30.30 -21.57 25.64
N GLY A 308 30.32 -20.27 25.37
CA GLY A 308 30.68 -19.23 26.33
C GLY A 308 29.47 -18.40 26.72
N PHE A 309 29.27 -18.22 28.03
CA PHE A 309 28.31 -17.26 28.59
C PHE A 309 29.07 -16.18 29.35
N HIS A 310 28.88 -14.90 29.02
CA HIS A 310 29.75 -13.83 29.52
C HIS A 310 29.02 -12.50 29.72
N THR A 311 29.58 -11.60 30.54
CA THR A 311 28.92 -10.31 30.88
C THR A 311 29.18 -9.21 29.86
N GLY A 312 30.20 -9.36 29.01
CA GLY A 312 30.49 -8.41 27.92
C GLY A 312 29.40 -8.29 26.85
N ASN A 313 29.64 -7.45 25.83
CA ASN A 313 28.71 -7.16 24.74
C ASN A 313 28.37 -8.38 23.88
N THR A 314 27.16 -8.44 23.33
CA THR A 314 26.64 -9.64 22.64
C THR A 314 27.32 -9.99 21.31
N ASN A 315 28.15 -9.09 20.79
CA ASN A 315 29.00 -9.31 19.62
C ASN A 315 30.46 -9.68 19.99
N THR A 316 30.79 -9.74 21.28
CA THR A 316 32.15 -10.10 21.74
C THR A 316 32.39 -11.58 21.48
N ILE A 317 33.53 -11.89 20.90
CA ILE A 317 34.00 -13.27 20.69
C ILE A 317 35.31 -13.49 21.45
N GLY A 318 35.55 -14.71 21.91
CA GLY A 318 36.82 -15.06 22.53
C GLY A 318 37.90 -15.39 21.51
N VAL A 319 39.11 -15.53 22.01
CA VAL A 319 40.31 -15.83 21.21
C VAL A 319 40.31 -17.31 20.80
N ALA A 320 40.64 -17.57 19.53
CA ALA A 320 40.73 -18.91 18.96
C ALA A 320 41.95 -19.72 19.47
N GLY A 321 42.12 -20.96 18.98
CA GLY A 321 43.25 -21.82 19.31
C GLY A 321 43.12 -22.42 20.71
N GLY A 322 44.21 -22.44 21.50
CA GLY A 322 44.20 -22.98 22.87
C GLY A 322 43.26 -22.26 23.86
N ASN A 323 42.74 -21.09 23.49
CA ASN A 323 41.70 -20.38 24.26
C ASN A 323 40.27 -20.86 23.94
N LEU A 324 40.13 -21.62 22.83
CA LEU A 324 38.91 -22.21 22.30
C LEU A 324 37.71 -21.26 22.26
N GLY A 325 37.91 -19.99 21.94
CA GLY A 325 36.84 -18.98 21.87
C GLY A 325 36.27 -18.55 23.22
N ILE A 326 36.87 -18.98 24.36
CA ILE A 326 36.46 -18.57 25.71
C ILE A 326 37.45 -17.53 26.28
N GLY A 327 38.75 -17.74 26.11
CA GLY A 327 39.76 -16.78 26.56
C GLY A 327 39.55 -15.41 25.96
N GLY A 328 39.66 -14.35 26.76
CA GLY A 328 39.38 -12.97 26.34
C GLY A 328 37.95 -12.50 26.64
N LEU A 329 37.00 -13.40 26.87
CA LEU A 329 35.64 -13.04 27.26
C LEU A 329 35.58 -12.57 28.72
N GLU A 330 34.84 -11.51 28.99
CA GLU A 330 34.72 -10.92 30.33
C GLU A 330 33.81 -11.74 31.26
N ASN A 331 34.33 -12.09 32.46
CA ASN A 331 33.62 -12.87 33.48
C ASN A 331 32.84 -14.07 32.92
N ALA A 332 33.48 -14.79 32.00
CA ALA A 332 32.84 -15.84 31.25
C ALA A 332 32.78 -17.14 32.06
N ILE A 333 31.66 -17.83 31.89
CA ILE A 333 31.46 -19.23 32.26
C ILE A 333 31.26 -19.96 30.95
N GLY A 334 32.27 -20.71 30.56
CA GLY A 334 32.25 -21.49 29.33
C GLY A 334 32.22 -22.99 29.60
N PHE A 335 31.85 -23.74 28.58
CA PHE A 335 32.01 -25.18 28.50
C PHE A 335 32.70 -25.52 27.18
N LYS A 336 33.74 -26.35 27.22
CA LYS A 336 34.42 -26.81 26.00
C LYS A 336 34.35 -28.32 25.85
N LEU A 337 34.10 -28.77 24.62
CA LEU A 337 34.42 -30.11 24.12
C LEU A 337 35.74 -29.99 23.37
N ASP A 338 36.83 -30.26 24.07
CA ASP A 338 38.17 -30.05 23.58
C ASP A 338 38.72 -31.31 22.93
N THR A 339 39.29 -31.13 21.74
CA THR A 339 39.80 -32.23 20.89
C THR A 339 41.32 -32.24 20.81
N TYR A 340 42.01 -31.19 21.28
CA TYR A 340 43.43 -31.01 21.07
C TYR A 340 44.15 -30.62 22.36
N LYS A 341 45.30 -31.25 22.63
CA LYS A 341 46.07 -30.97 23.85
C LYS A 341 46.92 -29.72 23.67
N ASN A 342 46.71 -28.74 24.54
CA ASN A 342 47.52 -27.53 24.65
C ASN A 342 48.32 -27.50 25.97
N ASP A 343 49.65 -27.38 25.86
CA ASP A 343 50.49 -26.96 26.99
C ASP A 343 50.36 -25.44 27.18
N GLU A 344 50.64 -24.93 28.39
CA GLU A 344 50.58 -23.49 28.70
C GLU A 344 51.47 -22.67 27.76
N ALA A 345 50.93 -21.56 27.26
CA ALA A 345 51.67 -20.63 26.43
C ALA A 345 51.57 -19.20 26.98
N ALA A 346 52.73 -18.62 27.30
CA ALA A 346 52.84 -17.21 27.67
C ALA A 346 52.51 -16.29 26.49
N PRO A 347 51.86 -15.13 26.72
CA PRO A 347 51.57 -14.13 25.69
C PRO A 347 52.82 -13.73 24.92
N ASN A 348 52.74 -13.72 23.60
CA ASN A 348 53.83 -13.33 22.72
C ASN A 348 53.42 -12.16 21.81
N PRO A 349 53.68 -10.89 22.20
CA PRO A 349 53.23 -9.72 21.43
C PRO A 349 53.78 -9.66 20.00
N ASN A 350 54.87 -10.38 19.71
CA ASN A 350 55.51 -10.43 18.39
C ASN A 350 55.04 -11.61 17.52
N ALA A 351 54.09 -12.42 17.99
CA ALA A 351 53.53 -13.50 17.19
C ALA A 351 52.65 -12.97 16.05
N THR A 352 52.47 -13.78 15.00
CA THR A 352 51.71 -13.40 13.80
C THR A 352 50.22 -13.70 13.90
N ASN A 353 49.78 -14.47 14.91
CA ASN A 353 48.37 -14.81 15.12
C ASN A 353 47.88 -14.36 16.50
N ALA A 354 46.58 -14.10 16.60
CA ALA A 354 45.96 -13.57 17.81
C ALA A 354 46.03 -14.51 19.02
N ALA A 355 46.00 -15.83 18.79
CA ALA A 355 46.05 -16.82 19.87
C ALA A 355 47.40 -16.78 20.60
N ASP A 356 48.51 -16.78 19.86
CA ASP A 356 49.86 -16.68 20.42
C ASP A 356 50.13 -15.30 21.04
N GLN A 357 49.59 -14.24 20.45
CA GLN A 357 49.65 -12.89 21.03
C GLN A 357 48.92 -12.81 22.37
N PHE A 358 47.82 -13.55 22.51
CA PHE A 358 47.05 -13.60 23.74
C PHE A 358 47.67 -14.52 24.80
N GLY A 359 48.20 -15.69 24.40
CA GLY A 359 48.62 -16.80 25.28
C GLY A 359 47.43 -17.68 25.71
N TRP A 360 47.65 -18.79 26.41
CA TRP A 360 46.58 -19.61 27.00
C TRP A 360 47.08 -20.46 28.18
N ALA A 361 46.16 -20.86 29.07
CA ALA A 361 46.44 -21.77 30.18
C ALA A 361 46.66 -23.21 29.68
N ALA A 362 47.40 -24.02 30.45
CA ALA A 362 47.49 -25.45 30.17
C ALA A 362 46.13 -26.14 30.31
N ASP A 363 45.91 -27.16 29.49
CA ASP A 363 44.77 -28.06 29.66
C ASP A 363 44.87 -28.92 30.91
N VAL A 364 43.74 -29.56 31.25
CA VAL A 364 43.63 -30.40 32.44
C VAL A 364 44.57 -31.59 32.35
N ALA A 365 45.40 -31.79 33.36
CA ALA A 365 46.28 -32.95 33.43
C ALA A 365 45.49 -34.27 33.57
N LYS A 366 46.05 -35.36 33.03
CA LYS A 366 45.52 -36.74 33.16
C LYS A 366 44.13 -36.99 32.54
N VAL A 367 43.77 -36.26 31.49
CA VAL A 367 42.60 -36.58 30.64
C VAL A 367 43.02 -37.24 29.33
N THR A 368 42.16 -38.10 28.81
CA THR A 368 42.20 -38.58 27.41
C THR A 368 41.29 -37.71 26.55
N TYR A 369 41.74 -37.40 25.33
CA TYR A 369 41.03 -36.54 24.37
C TYR A 369 40.13 -37.34 23.44
N PRO A 370 39.01 -36.75 22.96
CA PRO A 370 38.44 -35.49 23.43
C PRO A 370 37.89 -35.57 24.85
N TYR A 371 37.75 -34.42 25.50
CA TYR A 371 37.18 -34.30 26.84
C TYR A 371 36.25 -33.08 26.96
N GLY A 372 35.30 -33.15 27.90
CA GLY A 372 34.41 -32.04 28.24
C GLY A 372 34.79 -31.41 29.58
N VAL A 373 34.77 -30.08 29.68
CA VAL A 373 35.13 -29.36 30.91
C VAL A 373 34.48 -27.97 30.97
N PHE A 374 34.14 -27.52 32.18
CA PHE A 374 33.82 -26.11 32.40
C PHE A 374 35.09 -25.26 32.42
N VAL A 375 34.99 -24.04 31.94
CA VAL A 375 36.07 -23.06 31.91
C VAL A 375 35.53 -21.75 32.47
N THR A 376 36.34 -21.02 33.22
CA THR A 376 35.99 -19.65 33.64
C THR A 376 37.07 -18.67 33.25
N THR A 377 36.69 -17.43 32.98
CA THR A 377 37.65 -16.34 32.82
C THR A 377 37.67 -15.46 34.06
N SER A 378 38.87 -15.02 34.42
CA SER A 378 39.07 -13.98 35.43
C SER A 378 40.17 -13.04 34.97
N GLN A 379 40.14 -11.80 35.45
CA GLN A 379 41.17 -10.83 35.08
C GLN A 379 42.49 -11.20 35.77
N LYS A 380 43.51 -11.52 34.98
CA LYS A 380 44.85 -11.88 35.46
C LYS A 380 45.93 -11.06 34.78
N ARG A 381 47.04 -10.87 35.48
CA ARG A 381 48.29 -10.32 34.93
C ARG A 381 49.22 -11.46 34.57
N ILE A 382 49.38 -11.72 33.28
CA ILE A 382 50.21 -12.82 32.77
C ILE A 382 51.54 -12.26 32.27
N LEU A 383 52.65 -12.89 32.63
CA LEU A 383 53.98 -12.52 32.16
C LEU A 383 54.17 -12.99 30.71
N GLY A 384 54.36 -12.05 29.79
CA GLY A 384 54.62 -12.34 28.38
C GLY A 384 56.08 -12.71 28.11
N LYS A 385 56.34 -13.24 26.91
CA LYS A 385 57.70 -13.63 26.46
C LYS A 385 58.68 -12.46 26.35
N ASP A 386 58.18 -11.23 26.26
CA ASP A 386 58.98 -10.00 26.27
C ASP A 386 59.29 -9.48 27.69
N GLY A 387 58.90 -10.23 28.73
CA GLY A 387 59.10 -9.88 30.13
C GLY A 387 58.09 -8.87 30.69
N LYS A 388 57.06 -8.47 29.92
CA LYS A 388 56.02 -7.53 30.40
C LYS A 388 54.79 -8.26 30.92
N LEU A 389 54.08 -7.62 31.84
CA LEU A 389 52.82 -8.12 32.37
C LEU A 389 51.64 -7.62 31.52
N TYR A 390 50.79 -8.55 31.10
CA TYR A 390 49.61 -8.31 30.30
C TYR A 390 48.34 -8.62 31.08
N SER A 391 47.42 -7.65 31.16
CA SER A 391 46.08 -7.91 31.69
C SER A 391 45.27 -8.69 30.65
N ARG A 392 44.69 -9.81 31.08
CA ARG A 392 43.92 -10.73 30.24
C ARG A 392 42.71 -11.24 31.02
N TRP A 393 41.58 -11.38 30.34
CA TRP A 393 40.53 -12.27 30.78
C TRP A 393 40.97 -13.70 30.51
N TRP A 394 41.73 -14.25 31.45
CA TRP A 394 42.45 -15.50 31.28
C TRP A 394 41.51 -16.68 31.54
N ALA A 395 41.39 -17.56 30.55
CA ALA A 395 40.54 -18.75 30.64
C ALA A 395 41.27 -19.86 31.40
N GLU A 396 40.61 -20.42 32.41
CA GLU A 396 41.13 -21.52 33.20
C GLU A 396 40.11 -22.67 33.27
N PRO A 397 40.52 -23.90 32.91
CA PRO A 397 39.63 -25.05 33.02
C PRO A 397 39.44 -25.45 34.48
N ASP A 398 38.20 -25.77 34.85
CA ASP A 398 37.89 -26.39 36.13
C ASP A 398 38.22 -27.89 36.04
N ALA A 399 39.43 -28.23 36.45
CA ALA A 399 39.95 -29.60 36.44
C ALA A 399 39.04 -30.60 37.16
N SER A 400 38.27 -30.18 38.18
CA SER A 400 37.35 -31.06 38.91
C SER A 400 36.12 -31.46 38.08
N SER A 401 35.79 -30.64 37.07
CA SER A 401 34.67 -30.91 36.15
C SER A 401 35.09 -31.74 34.93
N ALA A 402 36.38 -31.95 34.69
CA ALA A 402 36.86 -32.56 33.47
C ALA A 402 36.44 -34.04 33.35
N LYS A 403 35.90 -34.41 32.18
CA LYS A 403 35.56 -35.81 31.87
C LYS A 403 36.00 -36.16 30.46
N SER A 404 36.84 -37.19 30.35
CA SER A 404 37.19 -37.78 29.05
C SER A 404 35.96 -38.40 28.41
N ILE A 405 35.67 -38.00 27.18
CA ILE A 405 34.58 -38.57 26.37
C ILE A 405 35.11 -39.63 25.41
N GLY A 406 36.36 -39.53 24.97
CA GLY A 406 37.09 -40.57 24.24
C GLY A 406 37.00 -40.47 22.72
N SER A 407 38.01 -41.03 22.04
CA SER A 407 38.22 -40.87 20.60
C SER A 407 37.14 -41.48 19.71
N SER A 408 36.26 -42.33 20.25
CA SER A 408 35.11 -42.87 19.51
C SER A 408 34.13 -41.80 19.01
N TYR A 409 34.14 -40.61 19.62
CA TYR A 409 33.35 -39.45 19.21
C TYR A 409 33.98 -38.65 18.06
N MET A 410 35.22 -38.96 17.66
CA MET A 410 35.91 -38.37 16.51
C MET A 410 35.61 -39.15 15.23
N ASN A 411 34.33 -39.22 14.84
CA ASN A 411 33.86 -40.03 13.72
C ASN A 411 32.98 -39.28 12.71
N GLY A 412 32.90 -37.95 12.82
CA GLY A 412 32.14 -37.08 11.92
C GLY A 412 30.62 -37.13 12.09
N LYS A 413 30.10 -37.78 13.15
CA LYS A 413 28.66 -37.86 13.43
C LYS A 413 28.22 -36.81 14.43
N PHE A 414 26.94 -36.44 14.33
CA PHE A 414 26.26 -35.62 15.34
C PHE A 414 25.88 -36.47 16.56
N TYR A 415 26.13 -35.92 17.74
CA TYR A 415 25.72 -36.47 19.02
C TYR A 415 24.84 -35.48 19.79
N PRO A 416 23.77 -35.93 20.48
CA PRO A 416 22.89 -35.05 21.24
C PRO A 416 23.67 -34.18 22.22
N PHE A 417 23.32 -32.90 22.27
CA PHE A 417 23.95 -31.93 23.15
C PHE A 417 22.90 -30.96 23.67
N LYS A 418 22.83 -30.84 25.00
CA LYS A 418 21.87 -29.98 25.68
C LYS A 418 22.59 -29.09 26.68
N VAL A 419 22.27 -27.81 26.66
CA VAL A 419 22.69 -26.83 27.66
C VAL A 419 21.44 -26.24 28.27
N SER A 420 21.24 -26.44 29.57
CA SER A 420 20.08 -25.92 30.29
C SER A 420 20.49 -25.21 31.56
N TYR A 421 19.78 -24.15 31.90
CA TYR A 421 19.98 -23.40 33.12
C TYR A 421 18.66 -23.22 33.85
N SER A 422 18.71 -23.40 35.17
CA SER A 422 17.58 -23.16 36.05
C SER A 422 17.79 -21.85 36.82
N GLY A 423 16.91 -20.88 36.62
CA GLY A 423 16.93 -19.57 37.27
C GLY A 423 16.64 -19.65 38.76
N SER A 424 15.92 -20.67 39.23
CA SER A 424 15.64 -20.90 40.65
C SER A 424 16.83 -21.51 41.41
N THR A 425 17.56 -22.43 40.79
CA THR A 425 18.73 -23.11 41.40
C THR A 425 20.06 -22.50 40.99
N LYS A 426 20.04 -21.53 40.07
CA LYS A 426 21.23 -20.93 39.44
C LYS A 426 22.19 -21.95 38.83
N THR A 427 21.68 -23.12 38.42
CA THR A 427 22.52 -24.24 37.98
C THR A 427 22.50 -24.37 36.47
N LEU A 428 23.67 -24.23 35.85
CA LEU A 428 23.92 -24.59 34.45
C LEU A 428 24.25 -26.09 34.37
N THR A 429 23.55 -26.79 33.49
CA THR A 429 23.71 -28.20 33.21
C THR A 429 24.05 -28.39 31.74
N VAL A 430 25.11 -29.13 31.46
CA VAL A 430 25.49 -29.54 30.11
C VAL A 430 25.36 -31.06 30.03
N VAL A 431 24.72 -31.56 28.98
CA VAL A 431 24.57 -32.99 28.70
C VAL A 431 25.08 -33.28 27.29
N PHE A 432 25.94 -34.28 27.16
CA PHE A 432 26.46 -34.76 25.87
C PHE A 432 26.21 -36.27 25.72
N ASP A 433 25.67 -36.65 24.56
CA ASP A 433 25.28 -38.02 24.18
C ASP A 433 24.39 -38.72 25.22
N ASN A 434 23.65 -37.96 26.03
CA ASN A 434 22.86 -38.44 27.17
C ASN A 434 23.64 -39.28 28.21
N LYS A 435 24.97 -39.34 28.10
CA LYS A 435 25.86 -40.15 28.94
C LYS A 435 26.69 -39.29 29.87
N PHE A 436 27.15 -38.15 29.36
CA PHE A 436 27.99 -37.24 30.11
C PHE A 436 27.17 -36.05 30.57
N THR A 437 27.23 -35.76 31.86
CA THR A 437 26.52 -34.62 32.46
C THR A 437 27.48 -33.81 33.32
N TRP A 438 27.48 -32.49 33.13
CA TRP A 438 28.20 -31.54 33.94
C TRP A 438 27.20 -30.56 34.55
N LYS A 439 27.44 -30.17 35.80
CA LYS A 439 26.64 -29.17 36.50
C LYS A 439 27.54 -28.16 37.16
N ARG A 440 27.16 -26.89 37.09
CA ARG A 440 27.84 -25.80 37.77
C ARG A 440 26.84 -24.77 38.24
N VAL A 441 26.96 -24.35 39.49
CA VAL A 441 26.24 -23.19 39.99
C VAL A 441 26.90 -21.92 39.45
N ILE A 442 26.10 -21.04 38.88
CA ILE A 442 26.50 -19.76 38.31
C ILE A 442 26.18 -18.66 39.34
N ASP A 443 27.20 -17.90 39.75
CA ASP A 443 27.05 -16.73 40.65
C ASP A 443 26.95 -15.41 39.87
N ALA A 444 26.56 -15.47 38.59
CA ALA A 444 26.34 -14.29 37.78
C ALA A 444 25.02 -13.61 38.20
N LYS A 445 25.12 -12.31 38.51
CA LYS A 445 23.97 -11.45 38.88
C LYS A 445 23.41 -10.66 37.70
N GLU A 446 24.15 -10.64 36.60
CA GLU A 446 23.83 -9.91 35.39
C GLU A 446 23.40 -10.87 34.28
N ALA A 447 22.67 -10.37 33.29
CA ALA A 447 22.34 -11.15 32.11
C ALA A 447 23.58 -11.44 31.25
N LEU A 448 23.59 -12.61 30.63
CA LEU A 448 24.76 -13.12 29.93
C LEU A 448 24.56 -13.11 28.42
N SER A 449 25.58 -12.66 27.70
CA SER A 449 25.75 -12.90 26.27
C SER A 449 26.14 -14.36 26.03
N LEU A 450 25.73 -14.92 24.89
CA LEU A 450 26.08 -16.27 24.46
C LEU A 450 26.93 -16.22 23.19
N VAL A 451 28.03 -16.98 23.20
CA VAL A 451 28.84 -17.29 22.02
C VAL A 451 29.08 -18.79 21.92
N VAL A 452 29.04 -19.34 20.70
CA VAL A 452 29.49 -20.69 20.39
C VAL A 452 30.62 -20.57 19.39
N SER A 453 31.78 -21.17 19.69
CA SER A 453 33.00 -20.98 18.90
C SER A 453 33.65 -22.30 18.56
N ALA A 454 34.28 -22.33 17.39
CA ALA A 454 35.24 -23.37 17.04
C ALA A 454 36.37 -22.75 16.18
N SER A 455 37.54 -23.34 16.29
CA SER A 455 38.69 -22.95 15.46
C SER A 455 39.47 -24.14 14.96
N THR A 456 40.33 -23.89 13.99
CA THR A 456 41.35 -24.82 13.49
C THR A 456 42.66 -24.06 13.33
N GLY A 457 43.77 -24.74 13.49
CA GLY A 457 45.11 -24.21 13.25
C GLY A 457 45.85 -25.07 12.23
N GLY A 458 47.02 -25.57 12.63
CA GLY A 458 47.74 -26.61 11.87
C GLY A 458 46.96 -27.92 11.79
N SER A 459 46.30 -28.29 12.90
CA SER A 459 45.29 -29.36 12.98
C SER A 459 43.89 -28.81 12.69
N LYS A 460 43.01 -29.66 12.14
CA LYS A 460 41.68 -29.25 11.65
C LYS A 460 40.64 -30.35 11.81
N ASN A 461 39.38 -29.95 11.87
CA ASN A 461 38.23 -30.83 11.74
C ASN A 461 37.05 -30.04 11.14
N LEU A 462 36.09 -30.76 10.55
CA LEU A 462 34.75 -30.22 10.30
C LEU A 462 34.04 -30.15 11.65
N GLN A 463 33.79 -28.94 12.16
CA GLN A 463 33.19 -28.73 13.47
C GLN A 463 31.83 -28.06 13.29
N GLN A 464 30.79 -28.71 13.79
CA GLN A 464 29.41 -28.29 13.55
C GLN A 464 28.56 -28.38 14.81
N PHE A 465 27.60 -27.48 14.90
CA PHE A 465 26.54 -27.47 15.90
C PHE A 465 25.20 -27.47 15.16
N GLN A 466 24.28 -28.33 15.55
CA GLN A 466 22.92 -28.34 15.04
C GLN A 466 22.00 -27.81 16.13
N LEU A 467 21.21 -26.79 15.81
CA LEU A 467 20.22 -26.23 16.73
C LEU A 467 18.85 -26.83 16.44
N ASN A 468 18.27 -27.53 17.42
CA ASN A 468 16.86 -27.95 17.36
C ASN A 468 15.98 -26.82 17.90
N SER A 469 16.27 -26.36 19.11
CA SER A 469 15.60 -25.22 19.73
C SER A 469 16.50 -24.53 20.75
N PHE A 470 16.28 -23.22 20.94
CA PHE A 470 16.83 -22.49 22.07
C PHE A 470 15.77 -21.58 22.66
N GLN A 471 15.30 -21.94 23.85
CA GLN A 471 14.35 -21.14 24.60
C GLN A 471 15.08 -20.38 25.71
N PHE A 472 14.85 -19.07 25.79
CA PHE A 472 15.49 -18.22 26.80
C PHE A 472 14.68 -16.96 27.09
N ASN A 473 14.86 -16.37 28.27
CA ASN A 473 14.34 -15.05 28.58
C ASN A 473 15.32 -13.97 28.12
N PRO A 474 14.95 -13.09 27.17
CA PRO A 474 15.83 -12.01 26.72
C PRO A 474 15.83 -10.81 27.68
N GLN A 475 16.98 -10.15 27.78
CA GLN A 475 17.05 -8.72 28.09
C GLN A 475 17.18 -7.89 26.80
N GLY A 476 16.82 -6.61 26.87
CA GLY A 476 16.86 -5.71 25.72
C GLY A 476 15.75 -5.99 24.72
N VAL A 477 14.49 -6.04 25.20
CA VAL A 477 13.31 -6.26 24.35
C VAL A 477 12.44 -5.02 24.30
N ILE A 478 11.98 -4.68 23.09
CA ILE A 478 10.93 -3.68 22.87
C ILE A 478 9.80 -4.37 22.13
N ASN A 479 8.59 -4.29 22.65
CA ASN A 479 7.37 -4.77 21.98
C ASN A 479 6.54 -3.58 21.53
N THR A 480 6.03 -3.60 20.31
CA THR A 480 4.97 -2.69 19.89
C THR A 480 3.61 -3.37 19.99
N LYS A 481 2.54 -2.58 20.14
CA LYS A 481 1.15 -3.03 20.12
C LYS A 481 0.31 -2.00 19.39
N TYR A 482 -0.67 -2.46 18.62
CA TYR A 482 -1.61 -1.62 17.88
C TYR A 482 -3.01 -1.89 18.39
N VAL A 483 -3.63 -0.91 19.05
CA VAL A 483 -4.85 -1.12 19.84
C VAL A 483 -5.96 -0.17 19.40
N ASP A 484 -7.17 -0.70 19.30
CA ASP A 484 -8.38 0.09 19.14
C ASP A 484 -8.64 0.86 20.44
N GLN A 485 -8.62 2.19 20.38
CA GLN A 485 -8.81 3.05 21.54
C GLN A 485 -10.15 2.86 22.22
N ASP A 486 -11.20 2.58 21.46
CA ASP A 486 -12.57 2.52 21.99
C ASP A 486 -12.87 1.15 22.60
N THR A 487 -12.34 0.07 22.00
CA THR A 487 -12.61 -1.31 22.47
C THR A 487 -11.49 -1.92 23.31
N GLY A 488 -10.28 -1.36 23.26
CA GLY A 488 -9.08 -1.93 23.88
C GLY A 488 -8.56 -3.21 23.19
N LYS A 489 -9.16 -3.62 22.07
CA LYS A 489 -8.77 -4.82 21.33
C LYS A 489 -7.53 -4.55 20.47
N GLU A 490 -6.63 -5.53 20.41
CA GLU A 490 -5.49 -5.49 19.49
C GLU A 490 -5.97 -5.60 18.03
N LEU A 491 -5.52 -4.66 17.19
CA LEU A 491 -5.92 -4.50 15.79
C LEU A 491 -5.12 -5.39 14.83
N THR A 492 -3.88 -5.67 15.22
CA THR A 492 -2.91 -6.50 14.52
C THR A 492 -1.77 -6.85 15.48
N THR A 493 -1.07 -7.95 15.21
CA THR A 493 0.11 -8.35 15.98
C THR A 493 1.19 -7.29 15.87
N GLY A 494 1.67 -6.83 17.02
CA GLY A 494 2.80 -5.92 17.07
C GLY A 494 4.16 -6.61 16.89
N GLU A 495 5.20 -5.79 16.75
CA GLU A 495 6.55 -6.25 16.50
C GLU A 495 7.32 -6.42 17.80
N GLN A 496 8.24 -7.38 17.81
CA GLN A 496 9.20 -7.56 18.89
C GLN A 496 10.61 -7.29 18.36
N PHE A 497 11.21 -6.26 18.91
CA PHE A 497 12.60 -5.87 18.68
C PHE A 497 13.47 -6.43 19.81
N SER A 498 14.71 -6.70 19.47
CA SER A 498 15.68 -7.33 20.36
C SER A 498 17.07 -6.80 20.04
N GLY A 499 17.84 -6.44 21.06
CA GLY A 499 19.19 -5.92 20.87
C GLY A 499 19.96 -5.66 22.15
N THR A 500 21.11 -5.02 22.02
CA THR A 500 22.00 -4.72 23.15
C THR A 500 21.55 -3.49 23.91
N LEU A 501 21.82 -3.45 25.22
CA LEU A 501 21.56 -2.28 26.06
C LEU A 501 22.35 -1.03 25.63
N GLU A 502 23.42 -1.21 24.84
CA GLU A 502 24.25 -0.14 24.30
C GLU A 502 23.82 0.31 22.90
N SER A 503 22.73 -0.24 22.34
CA SER A 503 22.29 0.12 20.99
C SER A 503 21.87 1.59 20.92
N ALA A 504 22.15 2.21 19.78
CA ALA A 504 21.53 3.48 19.40
C ALA A 504 19.99 3.33 19.37
N LYS A 505 19.29 4.47 19.41
CA LYS A 505 17.85 4.52 19.21
C LYS A 505 17.45 3.72 17.97
N ILE A 506 16.50 2.80 18.11
CA ILE A 506 15.96 2.02 17.00
C ILE A 506 14.59 2.55 16.58
N PRO A 507 14.29 2.63 15.27
CA PRO A 507 12.96 2.99 14.80
C PRO A 507 11.96 1.89 15.16
N LEU A 508 10.81 2.28 15.72
CA LEU A 508 9.74 1.38 16.15
C LEU A 508 8.52 1.40 15.22
N VAL A 509 8.49 2.35 14.27
CA VAL A 509 7.36 2.55 13.38
C VAL A 509 7.45 1.61 12.18
N ASN A 510 6.49 0.70 12.08
CA ASN A 510 6.24 -0.06 10.86
C ASN A 510 5.25 0.69 9.96
N TRP A 511 5.72 1.15 8.80
CA TRP A 511 4.92 1.95 7.87
C TRP A 511 3.82 1.11 7.19
N GLN A 512 4.08 -0.16 6.83
CA GLN A 512 3.09 -1.04 6.21
C GLN A 512 1.91 -1.29 7.15
N THR A 513 2.21 -1.50 8.43
CA THR A 513 1.21 -1.72 9.47
C THR A 513 0.35 -0.48 9.62
N ASN A 514 0.97 0.69 9.69
CA ASN A 514 0.25 1.96 9.72
C ASN A 514 -0.64 2.14 8.49
N GLN A 515 -0.12 1.92 7.29
CA GLN A 515 -0.89 2.03 6.05
C GLN A 515 -2.08 1.05 6.03
N THR A 516 -1.87 -0.20 6.45
CA THR A 516 -2.92 -1.21 6.55
C THR A 516 -4.01 -0.79 7.53
N LEU A 517 -3.65 -0.18 8.67
CA LEU A 517 -4.62 0.33 9.64
C LEU A 517 -5.41 1.52 9.05
N LEU A 518 -4.75 2.44 8.35
CA LEU A 518 -5.39 3.56 7.65
C LEU A 518 -6.40 3.08 6.59
N ASP A 519 -6.01 2.09 5.78
CA ASP A 519 -6.88 1.51 4.75
C ASP A 519 -8.10 0.80 5.37
N ARG A 520 -7.95 0.27 6.59
CA ARG A 520 -9.04 -0.28 7.41
C ARG A 520 -9.88 0.79 8.13
N GLY A 521 -9.55 2.07 7.94
CA GLY A 521 -10.25 3.23 8.51
C GLY A 521 -9.84 3.59 9.93
N TYR A 522 -8.68 3.12 10.41
CA TYR A 522 -8.16 3.43 11.74
C TYR A 522 -7.15 4.56 11.67
N VAL A 523 -7.36 5.63 12.43
CA VAL A 523 -6.43 6.76 12.52
C VAL A 523 -5.76 6.79 13.89
N TYR A 524 -4.45 7.06 13.90
CA TYR A 524 -3.67 7.15 15.12
C TYR A 524 -4.18 8.27 16.03
N THR A 525 -4.14 8.04 17.34
CA THR A 525 -4.61 9.00 18.33
C THR A 525 -3.56 9.34 19.38
N LYS A 526 -2.90 8.34 19.96
CA LYS A 526 -1.90 8.50 21.01
C LYS A 526 -1.01 7.27 21.14
N THR A 527 0.13 7.44 21.79
CA THR A 527 1.02 6.34 22.21
C THR A 527 1.13 6.31 23.73
N THR A 528 1.23 5.13 24.31
CA THR A 528 1.63 4.93 25.72
C THR A 528 2.78 3.96 25.81
N THR A 529 3.63 4.11 26.82
CA THR A 529 4.74 3.19 27.07
C THR A 529 4.76 2.69 28.52
N THR A 530 5.35 1.52 28.74
CA THR A 530 5.59 1.00 30.11
C THR A 530 6.67 1.78 30.85
N THR A 531 7.61 2.42 30.13
CA THR A 531 8.69 3.25 30.69
C THR A 531 9.04 4.39 29.74
N SER A 532 8.80 5.63 30.15
CA SER A 532 8.92 6.81 29.28
C SER A 532 10.36 7.23 28.97
N SER A 533 11.32 6.92 29.85
CA SER A 533 12.75 7.30 29.66
C SER A 533 13.45 6.55 28.53
N GLN A 534 12.86 5.45 28.03
CA GLN A 534 13.44 4.55 27.02
C GLN A 534 12.80 4.72 25.65
N TYR A 535 11.95 5.73 25.51
CA TYR A 535 11.18 5.99 24.30
C TYR A 535 11.27 7.47 23.97
N THR A 536 11.52 7.77 22.70
CA THR A 536 11.38 9.13 22.18
C THR A 536 10.48 9.11 20.97
N ALA A 537 9.35 9.80 21.08
CA ALA A 537 8.55 10.19 19.94
C ALA A 537 9.10 11.50 19.37
N ASP A 538 9.02 11.66 18.05
CA ASP A 538 8.95 12.99 17.47
C ASP A 538 7.66 13.65 17.99
N PRO A 539 7.65 14.92 18.43
CA PRO A 539 6.43 15.60 18.87
C PRO A 539 5.30 15.41 17.85
N TYR A 540 4.36 14.53 18.21
CA TYR A 540 3.09 14.39 17.53
C TYR A 540 2.28 15.66 17.82
N ASP A 541 2.32 16.59 16.87
CA ASP A 541 1.44 17.76 16.90
C ASP A 541 0.17 17.45 16.11
N SER A 542 -0.81 16.90 16.81
CA SER A 542 -2.18 16.70 16.29
C SER A 542 -2.86 18.00 15.86
N VAL A 543 -2.28 19.17 16.18
CA VAL A 543 -2.88 20.49 15.98
C VAL A 543 -2.39 21.14 14.68
N THR A 544 -1.19 20.83 14.19
CA THR A 544 -0.58 21.57 13.06
C THR A 544 -0.48 20.82 11.74
N ASP A 545 -0.69 19.49 11.69
CA ASP A 545 -0.56 18.71 10.45
C ASP A 545 -1.69 17.67 10.25
N PRO A 546 -2.75 18.01 9.49
CA PRO A 546 -3.84 17.08 9.16
C PRO A 546 -3.43 15.88 8.29
N ALA A 547 -2.20 15.82 7.76
CA ALA A 547 -1.69 14.69 6.99
C ALA A 547 -1.04 13.59 7.88
N LYS A 548 -0.79 13.85 9.17
CA LYS A 548 -0.18 12.87 10.10
C LYS A 548 -1.23 11.96 10.75
N ILE A 549 -1.86 11.13 9.93
CA ILE A 549 -2.83 10.10 10.32
C ILE A 549 -2.19 8.85 10.97
N SER A 550 -0.86 8.81 11.07
CA SER A 550 -0.09 7.70 11.65
C SER A 550 1.23 8.18 12.26
N PRO A 551 1.81 7.43 13.22
CA PRO A 551 3.14 7.72 13.77
C PRO A 551 4.21 7.51 12.68
N THR A 552 5.31 8.28 12.70
CA THR A 552 6.34 8.22 11.65
C THR A 552 7.76 7.98 12.18
N ASN A 553 8.11 8.54 13.34
CA ASN A 553 9.51 8.69 13.77
C ASN A 553 9.76 8.21 15.21
N ASP A 554 8.93 7.32 15.72
CA ASP A 554 9.09 6.80 17.08
C ASP A 554 10.33 5.94 17.21
N ASN A 555 11.07 6.15 18.29
CA ASN A 555 12.29 5.43 18.57
C ASN A 555 12.31 4.85 19.98
N GLY A 556 12.94 3.68 20.11
CA GLY A 556 13.15 2.97 21.37
C GLY A 556 14.62 2.76 21.71
N ILE A 557 14.90 2.61 23.00
CA ILE A 557 16.23 2.25 23.53
C ILE A 557 16.08 0.95 24.32
N PHE A 558 16.92 -0.04 24.03
CA PHE A 558 16.90 -1.31 24.76
C PHE A 558 17.35 -1.14 26.21
N SER A 559 16.70 -1.85 27.13
CA SER A 559 17.00 -1.81 28.56
C SER A 559 16.96 -3.20 29.20
N ASP A 560 17.35 -3.25 30.47
CA ASP A 560 17.25 -4.45 31.31
C ASP A 560 15.78 -4.88 31.55
N GLN A 561 14.85 -3.92 31.48
CA GLN A 561 13.41 -4.16 31.50
C GLN A 561 12.79 -4.12 30.09
N PRO A 562 11.78 -4.97 29.80
CA PRO A 562 11.09 -4.93 28.52
C PRO A 562 10.28 -3.63 28.38
N LEU A 563 10.51 -2.90 27.29
CA LEU A 563 9.67 -1.77 26.91
C LEU A 563 8.47 -2.29 26.11
N THR A 564 7.27 -1.86 26.45
CA THR A 564 6.09 -2.04 25.58
C THR A 564 5.59 -0.68 25.15
N VAL A 565 5.54 -0.44 23.85
CA VAL A 565 4.99 0.75 23.20
C VAL A 565 3.64 0.39 22.60
N THR A 566 2.58 1.04 23.07
CA THR A 566 1.21 0.80 22.59
C THR A 566 0.72 2.01 21.81
N TYR A 567 0.51 1.82 20.52
CA TYR A 567 -0.10 2.75 19.60
C TYR A 567 -1.61 2.58 19.62
N TYR A 568 -2.33 3.65 19.92
CA TYR A 568 -3.78 3.67 19.90
C TYR A 568 -4.28 4.27 18.59
N TYR A 569 -5.29 3.61 18.03
CA TYR A 569 -6.00 4.07 16.85
C TYR A 569 -7.48 4.09 17.14
N LYS A 570 -8.19 4.99 16.48
CA LYS A 570 -9.64 5.07 16.54
C LYS A 570 -10.20 4.93 15.12
N LYS A 571 -11.28 4.17 14.99
CA LYS A 571 -11.98 4.07 13.71
C LYS A 571 -12.58 5.43 13.36
N PHE A 572 -12.25 5.91 12.17
CA PHE A 572 -12.69 7.19 11.64
C PHE A 572 -13.58 6.97 10.42
N SER A 573 -14.63 7.80 10.30
CA SER A 573 -15.51 7.84 9.14
C SER A 573 -15.87 9.29 8.85
N GLY A 574 -15.37 9.81 7.74
CA GLY A 574 -15.60 11.15 7.26
C GLY A 574 -16.73 11.24 6.24
N THR A 575 -17.03 12.48 5.86
CA THR A 575 -18.00 12.83 4.81
C THR A 575 -17.36 13.79 3.83
N ALA A 576 -17.90 13.89 2.61
CA ALA A 576 -17.53 14.88 1.60
C ALA A 576 -18.79 15.42 0.90
N THR A 577 -18.84 16.72 0.66
CA THR A 577 -19.94 17.40 -0.01
C THR A 577 -19.42 18.18 -1.22
N LEU A 578 -20.06 18.04 -2.37
CA LEU A 578 -19.79 18.89 -3.53
C LEU A 578 -21.03 19.71 -3.83
N THR A 579 -20.86 21.01 -4.04
CA THR A 579 -21.92 21.93 -4.50
C THR A 579 -21.58 22.41 -5.91
N LYS A 580 -22.44 22.08 -6.86
CA LYS A 580 -22.36 22.48 -8.26
C LYS A 580 -23.19 23.72 -8.50
N GLN A 581 -22.57 24.73 -9.10
CA GLN A 581 -23.24 25.98 -9.47
C GLN A 581 -22.84 26.47 -10.86
N ASN A 582 -23.46 27.56 -11.33
CA ASN A 582 -22.96 28.38 -12.43
C ASN A 582 -22.07 29.52 -11.91
N ASP A 583 -21.50 30.30 -12.82
CA ASP A 583 -20.66 31.46 -12.50
C ASP A 583 -21.34 32.52 -11.62
N ASN A 584 -22.67 32.48 -11.49
CA ASN A 584 -23.48 33.44 -10.74
C ASN A 584 -24.05 32.85 -9.44
N GLY A 585 -23.62 31.65 -9.05
CA GLY A 585 -24.06 30.99 -7.81
C GLY A 585 -25.40 30.26 -7.88
N LYS A 586 -26.04 30.13 -9.06
CA LYS A 586 -27.22 29.28 -9.22
C LYS A 586 -26.80 27.82 -9.16
N HIS A 587 -27.37 27.06 -8.23
CA HIS A 587 -27.12 25.63 -8.10
C HIS A 587 -27.59 24.84 -9.33
N LEU A 588 -26.80 23.83 -9.72
CA LEU A 588 -27.03 23.03 -10.92
C LEU A 588 -27.23 21.54 -10.60
N ALA A 589 -28.42 21.05 -10.90
CA ALA A 589 -28.77 19.63 -10.83
C ALA A 589 -28.31 18.88 -12.09
N GLY A 590 -28.04 17.57 -11.96
CA GLY A 590 -27.78 16.69 -13.09
C GLY A 590 -26.33 16.69 -13.62
N ALA A 591 -25.36 17.25 -12.89
CA ALA A 591 -23.94 16.98 -13.15
C ALA A 591 -23.58 15.60 -12.61
N HIS A 592 -22.73 14.85 -13.31
CA HIS A 592 -22.23 13.54 -12.89
C HIS A 592 -20.77 13.63 -12.48
N PHE A 593 -20.42 13.00 -11.37
CA PHE A 593 -19.07 12.96 -10.80
C PHE A 593 -18.65 11.56 -10.36
N ASP A 594 -17.36 11.26 -10.50
CA ASP A 594 -16.73 10.16 -9.76
C ASP A 594 -16.00 10.72 -8.54
N LEU A 595 -16.07 10.05 -7.39
CA LEU A 595 -15.12 10.27 -6.29
C LEU A 595 -14.01 9.22 -6.37
N ARG A 596 -12.77 9.68 -6.46
CA ARG A 596 -11.58 8.84 -6.62
C ARG A 596 -10.57 9.13 -5.53
N LYS A 597 -9.70 8.16 -5.23
CA LYS A 597 -8.53 8.38 -4.38
C LYS A 597 -7.46 9.16 -5.14
N LYS A 598 -6.46 9.71 -4.43
CA LYS A 598 -5.32 10.44 -5.03
C LYS A 598 -4.62 9.70 -6.17
N ASP A 599 -4.47 8.39 -6.07
CA ASP A 599 -3.85 7.53 -7.09
C ASP A 599 -4.73 7.31 -8.34
N GLY A 600 -5.94 7.86 -8.36
CA GLY A 600 -6.91 7.72 -9.46
C GLY A 600 -7.82 6.50 -9.34
N SER A 601 -7.62 5.64 -8.34
CA SER A 601 -8.45 4.45 -8.12
C SER A 601 -9.88 4.83 -7.76
N THR A 602 -10.83 4.03 -8.27
CA THR A 602 -12.26 4.21 -8.04
C THR A 602 -12.67 3.69 -6.68
N ILE A 603 -13.66 4.34 -6.07
CA ILE A 603 -14.25 3.91 -4.80
C ILE A 603 -15.60 3.24 -5.11
N ALA A 604 -15.79 2.01 -4.64
CA ALA A 604 -17.01 1.25 -4.86
C ALA A 604 -18.24 2.03 -4.39
N GLY A 605 -19.25 2.16 -5.26
CA GLY A 605 -20.49 2.89 -4.96
C GLY A 605 -20.36 4.42 -4.93
N LYS A 606 -19.20 4.98 -5.28
CA LYS A 606 -18.96 6.44 -5.36
C LYS A 606 -18.55 6.90 -6.77
N ILE A 607 -19.01 6.17 -7.78
CA ILE A 607 -18.92 6.51 -9.21
C ILE A 607 -20.28 6.98 -9.72
N ASP A 608 -20.30 7.81 -10.77
CA ASP A 608 -21.53 8.32 -11.38
C ASP A 608 -22.50 9.03 -10.40
N LEU A 609 -21.94 9.77 -9.45
CA LEU A 609 -22.68 10.56 -8.47
C LEU A 609 -23.34 11.76 -9.13
N VAL A 610 -24.65 11.91 -8.99
CA VAL A 610 -25.42 12.97 -9.65
C VAL A 610 -25.75 14.11 -8.68
N THR A 611 -25.54 15.36 -9.09
CA THR A 611 -25.95 16.52 -8.30
C THR A 611 -27.47 16.63 -8.21
N ASP A 612 -27.99 16.80 -7.00
CA ASP A 612 -29.42 16.89 -6.73
C ASP A 612 -30.03 18.25 -7.13
N ALA A 613 -31.32 18.48 -6.82
CA ALA A 613 -32.01 19.74 -7.10
C ALA A 613 -31.39 20.98 -6.44
N LYS A 614 -30.57 20.80 -5.40
CA LYS A 614 -29.80 21.85 -4.72
C LYS A 614 -28.36 21.92 -5.25
N GLY A 615 -28.05 21.19 -6.32
CA GLY A 615 -26.73 21.07 -6.90
C GLY A 615 -25.74 20.30 -6.03
N GLN A 616 -26.20 19.46 -5.10
CA GLN A 616 -25.34 18.84 -4.11
C GLN A 616 -25.10 17.35 -4.37
N ILE A 617 -23.88 16.90 -4.06
CA ILE A 617 -23.51 15.50 -3.85
C ILE A 617 -23.04 15.39 -2.41
N ASN A 618 -23.56 14.42 -1.66
CA ASN A 618 -23.12 14.12 -0.30
C ASN A 618 -22.62 12.68 -0.24
N VAL A 619 -21.40 12.52 0.26
CA VAL A 619 -20.71 11.24 0.37
C VAL A 619 -20.36 11.00 1.84
N ASP A 620 -20.73 9.85 2.36
CA ASP A 620 -20.39 9.36 3.70
C ASP A 620 -19.48 8.13 3.65
N GLY A 621 -19.01 7.70 4.83
CA GLY A 621 -18.25 6.47 5.00
C GLY A 621 -16.83 6.54 4.46
N LEU A 622 -16.24 7.74 4.40
CA LEU A 622 -14.89 7.93 3.86
C LEU A 622 -13.84 7.68 4.94
N ASN A 623 -12.87 6.82 4.67
CA ASN A 623 -11.67 6.73 5.49
C ASN A 623 -10.87 8.03 5.38
N ALA A 624 -10.04 8.33 6.37
CA ALA A 624 -9.14 9.47 6.29
C ALA A 624 -8.17 9.30 5.11
N GLY A 625 -7.95 10.35 4.33
CA GLY A 625 -7.13 10.30 3.12
C GLY A 625 -7.39 11.43 2.15
N GLU A 626 -6.67 11.39 1.03
CA GLU A 626 -6.79 12.34 -0.07
C GLU A 626 -7.61 11.76 -1.23
N TYR A 627 -8.56 12.55 -1.70
CA TYR A 627 -9.52 12.17 -2.74
C TYR A 627 -9.67 13.31 -3.74
N PHE A 628 -10.38 13.06 -4.84
CA PHE A 628 -10.88 14.11 -5.71
C PHE A 628 -12.21 13.73 -6.35
N PHE A 629 -13.07 14.72 -6.55
CA PHE A 629 -14.23 14.60 -7.43
C PHE A 629 -13.78 14.84 -8.88
N LYS A 630 -14.17 13.97 -9.81
CA LYS A 630 -13.96 14.14 -11.25
C LYS A 630 -15.30 14.36 -11.95
N GLU A 631 -15.53 15.52 -12.55
CA GLU A 631 -16.75 15.75 -13.36
C GLU A 631 -16.66 14.88 -14.63
N VAL A 632 -17.57 13.91 -14.77
CA VAL A 632 -17.64 13.02 -15.94
C VAL A 632 -18.67 13.51 -16.96
N LYS A 633 -19.71 14.21 -16.50
CA LYS A 633 -20.73 14.84 -17.37
C LYS A 633 -21.22 16.16 -16.75
N PRO A 634 -21.17 17.29 -17.46
CA PRO A 634 -21.74 18.53 -16.97
C PRO A 634 -23.28 18.49 -16.99
N PRO A 635 -23.97 19.39 -16.27
CA PRO A 635 -25.41 19.58 -16.41
C PRO A 635 -25.82 19.99 -17.83
N ALA A 636 -27.06 19.67 -18.21
CA ALA A 636 -27.66 20.11 -19.47
C ALA A 636 -27.53 21.64 -19.65
N GLY A 637 -27.03 22.05 -20.81
CA GLY A 637 -26.84 23.44 -21.20
C GLY A 637 -25.57 24.13 -20.69
N TYR A 638 -24.69 23.38 -20.02
CA TYR A 638 -23.39 23.87 -19.52
C TYR A 638 -22.22 23.24 -20.27
N ARG A 639 -21.10 23.98 -20.34
CA ARG A 639 -19.89 23.54 -21.04
C ARG A 639 -19.23 22.38 -20.28
N GLN A 640 -18.66 21.46 -21.04
CA GLN A 640 -17.76 20.43 -20.53
C GLN A 640 -16.37 21.03 -20.31
N LEU A 641 -15.77 20.77 -19.16
CA LEU A 641 -14.40 21.17 -18.85
C LEU A 641 -13.39 20.14 -19.41
N SER A 642 -12.15 20.56 -19.64
CA SER A 642 -11.07 19.63 -20.00
C SER A 642 -10.74 18.69 -18.84
N ASP A 643 -10.08 17.57 -19.13
CA ASP A 643 -9.66 16.60 -18.10
C ASP A 643 -8.75 17.20 -17.02
N ASP A 644 -8.00 18.25 -17.33
CA ASP A 644 -7.17 18.94 -16.32
C ASP A 644 -8.00 19.86 -15.42
N GLN A 645 -9.17 20.30 -15.88
CA GLN A 645 -10.03 21.27 -15.20
C GLN A 645 -11.21 20.62 -14.45
N ASN A 646 -11.46 19.32 -14.67
CA ASN A 646 -12.58 18.60 -14.07
C ASN A 646 -12.21 17.80 -12.82
N ASN A 647 -10.96 17.86 -12.34
CA ASN A 647 -10.49 17.19 -11.12
C ASN A 647 -10.45 18.15 -9.93
N TYR A 648 -11.06 17.72 -8.83
CA TYR A 648 -11.36 18.60 -7.70
C TYR A 648 -10.92 17.96 -6.37
N PRO A 649 -9.74 18.30 -5.83
CA PRO A 649 -9.16 17.62 -4.67
C PRO A 649 -9.91 17.91 -3.37
N ILE A 650 -9.98 16.91 -2.50
CA ILE A 650 -10.56 16.99 -1.17
C ILE A 650 -9.77 16.11 -0.19
N VAL A 651 -9.56 16.61 1.03
CA VAL A 651 -8.82 15.90 2.09
C VAL A 651 -9.78 15.58 3.21
N VAL A 652 -9.89 14.31 3.57
CA VAL A 652 -10.73 13.84 4.68
C VAL A 652 -9.82 13.51 5.87
N SER A 653 -9.97 14.20 7.00
CA SER A 653 -9.13 13.99 8.20
C SER A 653 -9.92 14.12 9.52
N PRO A 654 -9.43 13.53 10.63
CA PRO A 654 -10.09 13.60 11.95
C PRO A 654 -9.85 14.91 12.72
N THR A 655 -8.88 15.73 12.31
CA THR A 655 -8.44 16.93 13.05
C THR A 655 -8.99 18.24 12.48
N ALA A 656 -9.76 18.19 11.39
CA ALA A 656 -10.27 19.38 10.73
C ALA A 656 -11.26 20.15 11.63
N ALA A 657 -10.75 21.16 12.33
CA ALA A 657 -11.53 22.25 12.95
C ALA A 657 -12.23 23.16 11.92
N ASN A 658 -11.99 22.91 10.62
CA ASN A 658 -12.72 23.54 9.53
C ASN A 658 -13.73 22.52 8.98
N ASN A 659 -14.96 22.62 9.47
CA ASN A 659 -16.17 21.99 8.94
C ASN A 659 -16.37 22.35 7.44
N SER A 660 -15.60 21.72 6.56
CA SER A 660 -15.85 21.73 5.12
C SER A 660 -14.93 20.75 4.41
N ASN A 661 -15.20 19.44 4.51
CA ASN A 661 -15.02 18.56 3.34
C ASN A 661 -16.09 18.92 2.28
N SER A 662 -16.42 20.19 2.16
CA SER A 662 -17.38 20.73 1.23
C SER A 662 -16.64 21.60 0.25
N MET A 663 -17.02 21.51 -1.01
CA MET A 663 -16.40 22.30 -2.05
C MET A 663 -17.45 22.80 -3.04
N THR A 664 -17.13 23.89 -3.73
CA THR A 664 -18.02 24.48 -4.71
C THR A 664 -17.34 24.53 -6.07
N VAL A 665 -18.03 24.03 -7.11
CA VAL A 665 -17.50 23.94 -8.47
C VAL A 665 -18.48 24.54 -9.49
N SER A 666 -17.98 25.34 -10.42
CA SER A 666 -18.79 26.11 -11.36
C SER A 666 -18.66 25.61 -12.80
N ASN A 667 -19.76 25.60 -13.57
CA ASN A 667 -19.70 25.46 -15.03
C ASN A 667 -20.30 26.68 -15.69
N GLN A 668 -19.76 26.98 -16.87
CA GLN A 668 -20.21 28.09 -17.69
C GLN A 668 -21.39 27.66 -18.56
N LEU A 669 -22.39 28.54 -18.68
CA LEU A 669 -23.54 28.33 -19.56
C LEU A 669 -23.09 28.36 -21.02
N LYS A 670 -23.64 27.45 -21.85
CA LYS A 670 -23.42 27.48 -23.30
C LYS A 670 -24.14 28.65 -23.96
N SER A 671 -23.68 29.02 -25.14
CA SER A 671 -24.39 29.94 -26.03
C SER A 671 -25.71 29.32 -26.51
N PHE A 672 -26.60 30.17 -27.03
CA PHE A 672 -27.91 29.80 -27.56
C PHE A 672 -27.96 30.01 -29.08
N ASP A 673 -28.57 29.07 -29.78
CA ASP A 673 -29.05 29.27 -31.15
C ASP A 673 -30.54 29.64 -31.08
N VAL A 674 -30.91 30.71 -31.75
CA VAL A 674 -32.25 31.29 -31.72
C VAL A 674 -32.92 31.11 -33.07
N THR A 675 -34.00 30.35 -33.11
CA THR A 675 -34.82 30.12 -34.30
C THR A 675 -36.14 30.88 -34.19
N LEU A 676 -36.38 31.74 -35.17
CA LEU A 676 -37.64 32.47 -35.34
C LEU A 676 -38.46 31.81 -36.44
N THR A 677 -39.76 31.64 -36.21
CA THR A 677 -40.75 31.30 -37.25
C THR A 677 -41.76 32.45 -37.43
N THR A 678 -41.85 33.02 -38.61
CA THR A 678 -42.91 33.99 -38.96
C THR A 678 -44.14 33.25 -39.44
N VAL A 679 -45.31 33.59 -38.88
CA VAL A 679 -46.59 32.97 -39.24
C VAL A 679 -47.69 34.00 -39.45
N ASP A 680 -48.70 33.62 -40.22
CA ASP A 680 -49.92 34.40 -40.39
C ASP A 680 -50.70 34.50 -39.05
N ALA A 681 -51.17 35.70 -38.71
CA ALA A 681 -51.95 35.92 -37.49
C ALA A 681 -53.31 35.20 -37.47
N ASP A 682 -53.98 35.07 -38.62
CA ASP A 682 -55.39 34.66 -38.74
C ASP A 682 -55.56 33.32 -39.48
N ASN A 683 -54.69 33.01 -40.46
CA ASN A 683 -54.85 31.87 -41.38
C ASN A 683 -54.13 30.60 -40.90
N ASN A 684 -54.62 29.97 -39.83
CA ASN A 684 -54.08 28.71 -39.25
C ASN A 684 -52.57 28.73 -38.91
N LYS A 685 -51.97 29.91 -38.71
CA LYS A 685 -50.52 30.07 -38.45
C LYS A 685 -49.63 29.51 -39.57
N LEU A 686 -50.05 29.66 -40.82
CA LEU A 686 -49.22 29.29 -41.97
C LEU A 686 -47.88 30.06 -41.97
N PRO A 687 -46.76 29.42 -42.34
CA PRO A 687 -45.47 30.09 -42.38
C PRO A 687 -45.37 31.19 -43.43
N ILE A 688 -44.64 32.26 -43.12
CA ILE A 688 -44.41 33.40 -44.02
C ILE A 688 -42.93 33.43 -44.42
N ALA A 689 -42.62 33.16 -45.69
CA ALA A 689 -41.26 33.26 -46.22
C ALA A 689 -40.93 34.69 -46.73
N ASN A 690 -39.64 34.96 -46.92
CA ASN A 690 -39.07 36.19 -47.47
C ASN A 690 -39.24 37.45 -46.59
N VAL A 691 -39.22 37.27 -45.26
CA VAL A 691 -39.17 38.37 -44.29
C VAL A 691 -37.76 38.49 -43.72
N ALA A 692 -37.11 39.65 -43.89
CA ALA A 692 -35.74 39.89 -43.49
C ALA A 692 -35.65 40.58 -42.12
N PHE A 693 -34.91 39.96 -41.20
CA PHE A 693 -34.67 40.48 -39.86
C PHE A 693 -33.19 40.78 -39.62
N GLU A 694 -32.92 41.92 -39.00
CA GLU A 694 -31.60 42.32 -38.53
C GLU A 694 -31.50 42.16 -37.01
N LEU A 695 -30.52 41.39 -36.55
CA LEU A 695 -30.18 41.19 -35.15
C LEU A 695 -29.08 42.17 -34.73
N LYS A 696 -29.31 42.89 -33.64
CA LYS A 696 -28.35 43.80 -33.00
C LYS A 696 -28.06 43.40 -31.57
N ASP A 697 -26.85 43.69 -31.10
CA ASP A 697 -26.49 43.60 -29.69
C ASP A 697 -27.11 44.75 -28.87
N ALA A 698 -26.94 44.70 -27.54
CA ALA A 698 -27.42 45.73 -26.62
C ALA A 698 -26.84 47.14 -26.87
N LYS A 699 -25.70 47.25 -27.57
CA LYS A 699 -25.06 48.53 -27.92
C LYS A 699 -25.57 49.06 -29.27
N GLY A 700 -26.45 48.33 -29.95
CA GLY A 700 -26.97 48.68 -31.26
C GLY A 700 -26.07 48.25 -32.43
N ASN A 701 -24.98 47.51 -32.18
CA ASN A 701 -24.14 47.00 -33.24
C ASN A 701 -24.85 45.85 -33.96
N LYS A 702 -24.80 45.86 -35.29
CA LYS A 702 -25.32 44.78 -36.11
C LYS A 702 -24.51 43.50 -35.91
N ILE A 703 -25.18 42.40 -35.60
CA ILE A 703 -24.61 41.06 -35.53
C ILE A 703 -24.78 40.36 -36.88
N GLN A 704 -26.04 40.24 -37.34
CA GLN A 704 -26.38 39.47 -38.55
C GLN A 704 -27.74 39.92 -39.11
N THR A 705 -27.97 39.72 -40.42
CA THR A 705 -29.29 39.84 -41.06
C THR A 705 -29.61 38.51 -41.74
N ASN A 706 -30.77 37.93 -41.45
CA ASN A 706 -31.26 36.71 -42.06
C ASN A 706 -32.69 36.89 -42.56
N THR A 707 -33.08 36.09 -43.56
CA THR A 707 -34.41 36.14 -44.19
C THR A 707 -35.12 34.81 -43.99
N THR A 708 -36.43 34.84 -43.68
CA THR A 708 -37.22 33.63 -43.46
C THR A 708 -37.40 32.83 -44.74
N GLY A 709 -37.33 31.50 -44.66
CA GLY A 709 -37.57 30.62 -45.81
C GLY A 709 -36.58 30.80 -46.96
N ASN A 710 -35.33 31.22 -46.68
CA ASN A 710 -34.24 31.34 -47.65
C ASN A 710 -33.72 29.97 -48.17
N ASP A 711 -34.48 28.90 -47.94
CA ASP A 711 -34.26 27.54 -48.44
C ASP A 711 -35.38 27.14 -49.41
N THR A 712 -35.29 25.97 -50.05
CA THR A 712 -36.32 25.51 -51.00
C THR A 712 -37.66 25.13 -50.35
N ASN A 713 -37.78 25.22 -49.02
CA ASN A 713 -38.88 24.63 -48.26
C ASN A 713 -39.93 25.66 -47.82
N ASN A 714 -39.63 26.97 -47.89
CA ASN A 714 -40.54 28.05 -47.51
C ASN A 714 -41.17 27.84 -46.12
N ASP A 715 -40.39 27.37 -45.15
CA ASP A 715 -40.86 26.97 -43.83
C ASP A 715 -41.08 28.14 -42.85
N GLY A 716 -40.87 29.38 -43.32
CA GLY A 716 -41.01 30.62 -42.56
C GLY A 716 -39.98 30.77 -41.44
N LYS A 717 -38.88 30.03 -41.46
CA LYS A 717 -37.87 30.06 -40.39
C LYS A 717 -36.61 30.82 -40.76
N LEU A 718 -35.95 31.35 -39.72
CA LEU A 718 -34.56 31.79 -39.75
C LEU A 718 -33.92 31.48 -38.39
N SER A 719 -32.57 31.39 -38.36
CA SER A 719 -31.84 31.12 -37.12
C SER A 719 -30.63 32.03 -36.94
N PHE A 720 -30.30 32.35 -35.70
CA PHE A 720 -29.07 33.05 -35.30
C PHE A 720 -28.29 32.17 -34.33
N ALA A 721 -27.02 31.88 -34.63
CA ALA A 721 -26.21 30.97 -33.82
C ALA A 721 -25.30 31.71 -32.83
N ASN A 722 -24.91 31.02 -31.76
CA ASN A 722 -23.89 31.46 -30.80
C ASN A 722 -24.22 32.75 -30.01
N LEU A 723 -25.49 32.99 -29.67
CA LEU A 723 -25.87 34.10 -28.81
C LEU A 723 -25.48 33.80 -27.36
N SER A 724 -24.64 34.64 -26.78
CA SER A 724 -24.28 34.56 -25.36
C SER A 724 -25.35 35.20 -24.48
N VAL A 725 -25.15 35.16 -23.16
CA VAL A 725 -25.95 35.93 -22.20
C VAL A 725 -25.94 37.42 -22.61
N GLY A 726 -27.12 38.04 -22.67
CA GLY A 726 -27.26 39.43 -23.10
C GLY A 726 -28.65 39.78 -23.59
N THR A 727 -28.80 41.04 -24.00
CA THR A 727 -30.02 41.57 -24.62
C THR A 727 -29.75 41.86 -26.09
N TYR A 728 -30.68 41.46 -26.95
CA TYR A 728 -30.60 41.58 -28.38
C TYR A 728 -31.87 42.22 -28.94
N THR A 729 -31.72 43.00 -29.99
CA THR A 729 -32.84 43.65 -30.68
C THR A 729 -32.95 43.06 -32.08
N LEU A 730 -34.11 42.49 -32.39
CA LEU A 730 -34.43 41.93 -33.70
C LEU A 730 -35.42 42.87 -34.41
N THR A 731 -34.99 43.46 -35.51
CA THR A 731 -35.78 44.44 -36.28
C THR A 731 -36.13 43.86 -37.64
N GLU A 732 -37.41 43.88 -38.00
CA GLU A 732 -37.84 43.60 -39.37
C GLU A 732 -37.34 44.74 -40.28
N THR A 733 -36.52 44.40 -41.27
CA THR A 733 -35.85 45.38 -42.14
C THR A 733 -36.42 45.39 -43.55
N ALA A 734 -36.96 44.28 -44.00
CA ALA A 734 -37.67 44.19 -45.28
C ALA A 734 -38.68 43.05 -45.25
N ASN A 735 -39.83 43.27 -45.90
CA ASN A 735 -40.84 42.27 -46.15
C ASN A 735 -41.12 42.24 -47.66
N GLU A 736 -40.64 41.20 -48.33
CA GLU A 736 -40.90 41.03 -49.76
C GLU A 736 -42.31 40.51 -50.02
N ASN A 737 -42.92 39.87 -49.02
CA ASN A 737 -44.31 39.45 -49.07
C ASN A 737 -45.25 40.65 -48.87
N LYS A 738 -45.77 41.18 -49.99
CA LYS A 738 -46.60 42.39 -49.98
C LYS A 738 -47.96 42.21 -49.32
N ASP A 739 -48.34 40.98 -48.99
CA ASP A 739 -49.65 40.69 -48.39
C ASP A 739 -49.66 40.86 -46.86
N TYR A 740 -48.51 41.12 -46.22
CA TYR A 740 -48.41 41.27 -44.76
C TYR A 740 -47.96 42.68 -44.33
N LEU A 741 -48.40 43.07 -43.13
CA LEU A 741 -47.99 44.30 -42.46
C LEU A 741 -46.70 44.06 -41.67
N ALA A 742 -45.68 44.86 -41.96
CA ALA A 742 -44.44 44.85 -41.19
C ALA A 742 -44.68 45.18 -39.71
N LEU A 743 -43.88 44.58 -38.84
CA LEU A 743 -43.86 44.84 -37.42
C LEU A 743 -43.57 46.33 -37.15
N LYS A 744 -44.41 46.93 -36.30
CA LYS A 744 -44.25 48.34 -35.90
C LYS A 744 -43.12 48.55 -34.91
N GLU A 745 -42.87 47.54 -34.06
CA GLU A 745 -41.90 47.59 -32.98
C GLU A 745 -40.89 46.44 -33.15
N PRO A 746 -39.62 46.64 -32.81
CA PRO A 746 -38.64 45.57 -32.79
C PRO A 746 -38.93 44.55 -31.68
N ILE A 747 -38.42 43.34 -31.84
CA ILE A 747 -38.51 42.26 -30.86
C ILE A 747 -37.26 42.28 -29.98
N ILE A 748 -37.43 42.26 -28.66
CA ILE A 748 -36.33 42.21 -27.71
C ILE A 748 -36.15 40.78 -27.20
N ILE A 749 -34.96 40.21 -27.40
CA ILE A 749 -34.60 38.90 -26.86
C ILE A 749 -33.66 39.14 -25.69
N THR A 750 -34.01 38.67 -24.50
CA THR A 750 -33.13 38.71 -23.33
C THR A 750 -32.79 37.30 -22.90
N ILE A 751 -31.49 36.99 -22.89
CA ILE A 751 -30.93 35.75 -22.33
C ILE A 751 -30.24 36.15 -21.04
N ASP A 752 -30.77 35.72 -19.90
CA ASP A 752 -30.19 36.04 -18.61
C ASP A 752 -29.02 35.12 -18.23
N GLN A 753 -28.33 35.49 -17.16
CA GLN A 753 -27.19 34.78 -16.57
C GLN A 753 -27.51 33.36 -16.07
N ASN A 754 -28.78 33.00 -15.98
CA ASN A 754 -29.29 31.70 -15.53
C ASN A 754 -29.83 30.85 -16.69
N GLY A 755 -29.76 31.35 -17.92
CA GLY A 755 -30.27 30.71 -19.13
C GLY A 755 -31.77 30.88 -19.35
N ASN A 756 -32.44 31.76 -18.58
CA ASN A 756 -33.83 32.09 -18.84
C ASN A 756 -33.91 33.04 -20.03
N VAL A 757 -34.85 32.79 -20.92
CA VAL A 757 -35.03 33.59 -22.15
C VAL A 757 -36.39 34.25 -22.12
N THR A 758 -36.42 35.56 -22.37
CA THR A 758 -37.65 36.34 -22.52
C THR A 758 -37.71 36.94 -23.91
N VAL A 759 -38.84 36.76 -24.58
CA VAL A 759 -39.12 37.36 -25.90
C VAL A 759 -40.56 37.89 -25.93
N PRO A 760 -40.79 39.22 -25.78
CA PRO A 760 -42.14 39.80 -25.75
C PRO A 760 -42.88 39.66 -27.08
N ASN A 761 -44.21 39.65 -27.03
CA ASN A 761 -45.10 39.62 -28.20
C ASN A 761 -44.88 38.42 -29.14
N THR A 762 -44.48 37.28 -28.57
CA THR A 762 -44.23 36.02 -29.31
C THR A 762 -45.27 34.96 -29.01
N LEU A 763 -45.29 33.92 -29.85
CA LEU A 763 -46.04 32.69 -29.68
C LEU A 763 -45.06 31.51 -29.51
N ASN A 764 -45.46 30.48 -28.76
CA ASN A 764 -44.74 29.21 -28.65
C ASN A 764 -43.25 29.32 -28.24
N LEU A 765 -42.90 30.30 -27.39
CA LEU A 765 -41.53 30.40 -26.87
C LEU A 765 -41.13 29.12 -26.13
N LYS A 766 -40.08 28.46 -26.63
CA LYS A 766 -39.50 27.24 -26.07
C LYS A 766 -38.00 27.42 -25.94
N THR A 767 -37.49 27.24 -24.73
CA THR A 767 -36.06 27.22 -24.44
C THR A 767 -35.65 25.80 -24.08
N THR A 768 -34.60 25.28 -24.72
CA THR A 768 -34.07 23.93 -24.47
C THR A 768 -32.60 24.02 -24.09
N LEU A 769 -32.26 23.59 -22.87
CA LEU A 769 -30.87 23.38 -22.45
C LEU A 769 -30.40 22.04 -23.01
N THR A 770 -29.29 22.03 -23.75
CA THR A 770 -28.85 20.85 -24.51
C THR A 770 -27.68 20.13 -23.85
N ASP A 771 -27.70 18.80 -23.91
CA ASP A 771 -26.55 17.96 -23.56
C ASP A 771 -25.47 18.00 -24.65
N GLY A 772 -24.25 17.56 -24.33
CA GLY A 772 -23.17 17.37 -25.31
C GLY A 772 -22.53 18.69 -25.79
N THR A 773 -22.16 18.76 -27.08
CA THR A 773 -21.41 19.90 -27.64
C THR A 773 -22.29 20.97 -28.30
N ALA A 774 -23.56 20.67 -28.58
CA ALA A 774 -24.48 21.62 -29.20
C ALA A 774 -24.78 22.80 -28.28
N ASN A 775 -25.06 23.96 -28.88
CA ASN A 775 -25.57 25.14 -28.18
C ASN A 775 -26.98 24.90 -27.63
N ASN A 776 -27.37 25.69 -26.63
CA ASN A 776 -28.75 25.74 -26.16
C ASN A 776 -29.67 26.26 -27.26
N GLN A 777 -30.97 25.96 -27.21
CA GLN A 777 -31.89 26.32 -28.29
C GLN A 777 -32.99 27.24 -27.76
N VAL A 778 -33.36 28.25 -28.55
CA VAL A 778 -34.53 29.09 -28.35
C VAL A 778 -35.36 29.06 -29.61
N ASP A 779 -36.58 28.55 -29.51
CA ASP A 779 -37.54 28.54 -30.61
C ASP A 779 -38.71 29.45 -30.24
N PHE A 780 -39.10 30.35 -31.12
CA PHE A 780 -40.34 31.12 -30.96
C PHE A 780 -40.95 31.48 -32.30
N SER A 781 -42.22 31.86 -32.27
CA SER A 781 -42.94 32.33 -33.46
C SER A 781 -43.44 33.75 -33.27
N ILE A 782 -43.57 34.47 -34.38
CA ILE A 782 -44.22 35.79 -34.42
C ILE A 782 -45.35 35.77 -35.42
N ALA A 783 -46.43 36.48 -35.09
CA ALA A 783 -47.60 36.56 -35.93
C ALA A 783 -47.63 37.91 -36.67
N GLU A 784 -47.63 37.89 -38.00
CA GLU A 784 -47.83 39.07 -38.83
C GLU A 784 -49.28 39.15 -39.33
N GLN A 785 -49.81 40.36 -39.38
CA GLN A 785 -51.18 40.63 -39.81
C GLN A 785 -51.23 40.76 -41.32
N ALA A 786 -52.13 40.02 -41.98
CA ALA A 786 -52.38 40.21 -43.40
C ALA A 786 -52.93 41.62 -43.67
N LYS A 787 -52.52 42.23 -44.79
CA LYS A 787 -53.12 43.46 -45.29
C LYS A 787 -54.55 43.17 -45.68
N VAL A 788 -55.49 43.68 -44.90
CA VAL A 788 -56.90 43.66 -45.27
C VAL A 788 -57.05 44.53 -46.53
N PRO A 789 -57.59 44.01 -47.65
CA PRO A 789 -57.93 44.87 -48.77
C PRO A 789 -58.90 45.94 -48.28
N LEU A 790 -58.56 47.21 -48.52
CA LEU A 790 -59.45 48.31 -48.19
C LEU A 790 -60.84 47.98 -48.76
N PRO A 791 -61.92 48.11 -47.97
CA PRO A 791 -63.25 47.92 -48.54
C PRO A 791 -63.36 48.89 -49.71
N ALA A 792 -63.66 48.39 -50.90
CA ALA A 792 -63.88 49.24 -52.06
C ALA A 792 -64.93 50.29 -51.65
N THR A 793 -64.54 51.55 -51.48
CA THR A 793 -65.42 52.65 -51.04
C THR A 793 -66.38 53.09 -52.15
N GLY A 794 -66.81 52.15 -52.98
CA GLY A 794 -67.82 52.28 -54.03
C GLY A 794 -68.78 51.10 -54.12
N GLY A 795 -68.94 50.31 -53.05
CA GLY A 795 -69.90 49.20 -53.00
C GLY A 795 -71.37 49.65 -53.21
N GLN A 796 -72.26 48.69 -53.52
CA GLN A 796 -73.69 48.84 -53.87
C GLN A 796 -74.61 49.58 -52.85
N GLY A 797 -74.09 50.41 -51.94
CA GLY A 797 -74.88 51.32 -51.12
C GLY A 797 -75.13 52.68 -51.77
N THR A 798 -74.23 53.13 -52.67
CA THR A 798 -74.28 54.47 -53.27
C THR A 798 -75.39 54.66 -54.30
N TRP A 799 -75.85 53.59 -54.97
CA TRP A 799 -76.95 53.67 -55.95
C TRP A 799 -78.27 54.17 -55.33
N ARG A 800 -78.49 53.94 -54.02
CA ARG A 800 -79.69 54.41 -53.33
C ARG A 800 -79.74 55.94 -53.24
N TYR A 801 -78.58 56.57 -53.06
CA TYR A 801 -78.45 58.03 -53.05
C TYR A 801 -78.60 58.62 -54.45
N TYR A 802 -78.06 57.96 -55.50
CA TYR A 802 -78.31 58.35 -56.88
C TYR A 802 -79.78 58.18 -57.28
N LEU A 803 -80.45 57.10 -56.84
CA LEU A 803 -81.88 56.87 -57.08
C LEU A 803 -82.75 57.92 -56.39
N LEU A 804 -82.44 58.26 -55.14
CA LEU A 804 -83.13 59.34 -54.40
C LEU A 804 -82.93 60.70 -55.08
N GLY A 805 -81.71 61.01 -55.53
CA GLY A 805 -81.42 62.22 -56.29
C GLY A 805 -82.19 62.28 -57.61
N PHE A 806 -82.27 61.17 -58.34
CA PHE A 806 -83.02 61.08 -59.59
C PHE A 806 -84.54 61.19 -59.37
N MET A 807 -85.08 60.60 -58.30
CA MET A 807 -86.49 60.75 -57.92
C MET A 807 -86.84 62.19 -57.52
N ALA A 808 -85.95 62.89 -56.82
CA ALA A 808 -86.15 64.31 -56.48
C ALA A 808 -86.14 65.21 -57.73
N LEU A 809 -85.24 64.97 -58.69
CA LEU A 809 -85.17 65.71 -59.94
C LEU A 809 -86.41 65.47 -60.83
N THR A 810 -86.86 64.22 -60.95
CA THR A 810 -88.04 63.86 -61.74
C THR A 810 -89.32 64.40 -61.13
N SER A 811 -89.52 64.30 -59.82
CA SER A 811 -90.69 64.89 -59.13
C SER A 811 -90.73 66.41 -59.23
N SER A 812 -89.58 67.09 -59.13
CA SER A 812 -89.49 68.55 -59.33
C SER A 812 -89.81 68.95 -60.78
N THR A 813 -89.35 68.15 -61.76
CA THR A 813 -89.65 68.38 -63.18
C THR A 813 -91.13 68.13 -63.50
N ILE A 814 -91.73 67.08 -62.96
CA ILE A 814 -93.18 66.78 -63.09
C ILE A 814 -94.01 67.88 -62.41
N TYR A 815 -93.60 68.36 -61.23
CA TYR A 815 -94.25 69.48 -60.55
C TYR A 815 -94.19 70.77 -61.38
N LEU A 816 -93.05 71.08 -62.01
CA LEU A 816 -92.92 72.23 -62.91
C LEU A 816 -93.77 72.09 -64.19
N ILE A 817 -93.90 70.88 -64.74
CA ILE A 817 -94.78 70.60 -65.89
C ILE A 817 -96.26 70.75 -65.51
N PHE A 818 -96.71 70.22 -64.37
CA PHE A 818 -98.08 70.38 -63.87
C PHE A 818 -98.43 71.82 -63.46
N ARG A 819 -97.45 72.60 -62.99
CA ARG A 819 -97.63 74.03 -62.72
C ARG A 819 -97.83 74.83 -64.01
N ARG A 820 -97.25 74.38 -65.13
CA ARG A 820 -97.36 75.06 -66.43
C ARG A 820 -98.68 74.76 -67.14
N THR A 821 -99.30 73.59 -66.93
CA THR A 821 -100.57 73.20 -67.57
C THR A 821 -101.84 73.69 -66.86
N ARG A 822 -101.76 74.22 -65.63
CA ARG A 822 -102.92 74.79 -64.90
C ARG A 822 -103.24 76.27 -65.20
N LYS A 823 -102.59 76.90 -66.18
CA LYS A 823 -102.86 78.30 -66.57
C LYS A 823 -103.58 78.47 -67.91
N GLU A 824 -104.07 77.41 -68.55
CA GLU A 824 -104.82 77.51 -69.83
C GLU A 824 -106.26 76.97 -69.81
N VAL A 825 -106.86 76.66 -68.66
CA VAL A 825 -108.32 76.46 -68.58
C VAL A 825 -108.86 77.04 -67.27
N ALA A 826 -109.78 78.01 -67.41
CA ALA A 826 -110.52 78.79 -66.41
C ALA A 826 -109.78 79.99 -65.80
#